data_AF-A0A3D9IF57-F1
#
_entry.id   AF-A0A3D9IF57-F1
#
_cell.length_a   1.000
_cell.length_b   1.000
_cell.length_c   1.000
_cell.angle_alpha   90.00
_cell.angle_beta   90.00
_cell.angle_gamma   90.00
#
_symmetry.space_group_name_H-M   'P 1'
#
loop_
_entity.id
_entity.type
_entity.pdbx_description
1 polymer ?
#
loop_
_entity_poly.entity_id
_entity_poly.type
_entity_poly.pdbx_seq_one_letter_code
_entity_poly.pdbx_strand_id
1 'polypeptide(L)'
;MYNGRGDIFSMKKGYSKVVSGLLAASLLGTGVSWTTTSASAASPFKDVKQNYWAEKHIMKLALQGIFKGGTGKDAGKFFPEVKLSRQDAVLIALRLMGVEDEVDHSIALVFPSNFVMKEDYKPYIKLALQKKIIMIDEEVALAAKEKDSEWGKSFATREWMTKLLVRAIGKDAEAKLAATQATAFSDDTAIDPKLKGYVNVAVSLGIISGIKSKDVTKFDPLAPVTREMASTLFSRAESEIEAVYPGQVSGVLMSSSATKITLLNSTGETKEYTLSPTAAIYGYQSDTITPLANLKQYGEVTLLTNSDSSVGFVEQTNETPKVKTIDGTLISVVKSKLRLTMSVNGVEEDYYYDSKNMPTITDAGGQALTIDNLPVNAPVKLMVDAVRAEGKIVSIAVNQSVTNKTGTGTVVAWNAATRALQVKDTASGNSESYSVAANATIKLNGANLTFDQLKVGDAITYEVKTGTVAGIVVTKTEQPTVSGVLEAVVKSNNTIQYTVNNNLEAKRLADTYTVKIEGYSDVTIDDLVKGDAVSLSLNESGKVYLITVTNRSVSTLYSATVIQYVAKAKTLIVNDGAAIKTFFITPTTRFDLNGTLLSLDSAASFISTEGKKISIGYSGDNAVYISVIARYSGKVLEINQSAKTIKLSLDASSSVTVPYVSPNVEIYGQTMKTPADVKIGDTVTLILGNASQDQATAILVQKTLQLEIVSVDAVASKLGVRRSDGIVEVWSINSSMKLQDENGTTANLSTFTPGNLVNVSFQGNTAMNIKSVSATYGKVSSVNVAASTVDIVSSTGVVSTKSLGTSPKIIRDNAVQSSLSVIQPDDRVEIRKDEADRVTIEVIPVSRRTVFQFETISQRLFVKEKEGTSNTNASYNLDPKIYIHQGTNLLTVNDLHYDDALSLYVLRGKIFEIVK
;
A
#
# COMPACT_ATOMS: atom_id res chain seq x y z
N MET A 1 -17.86 5.80 66.52
CA MET A 1 -18.47 5.09 67.67
C MET A 1 -19.66 4.29 67.17
N TYR A 2 -19.92 3.11 67.77
CA TYR A 2 -20.92 2.08 67.42
C TYR A 2 -20.61 1.30 66.12
N ASN A 3 -20.03 0.09 66.10
CA ASN A 3 -20.05 -1.14 66.94
C ASN A 3 -21.26 -2.05 66.65
N GLY A 4 -21.00 -3.30 66.23
CA GLY A 4 -22.01 -4.37 66.22
C GLY A 4 -21.88 -5.50 65.18
N ARG A 5 -20.82 -6.33 65.32
CA ARG A 5 -20.85 -7.81 65.35
C ARG A 5 -21.88 -8.59 64.48
N GLY A 6 -21.34 -9.49 63.65
CA GLY A 6 -22.01 -10.68 63.14
C GLY A 6 -20.99 -11.81 62.98
N ASP A 7 -21.17 -12.88 63.76
CA ASP A 7 -20.32 -14.07 63.86
C ASP A 7 -20.49 -15.05 62.68
N ILE A 8 -19.35 -15.63 62.29
CA ILE A 8 -19.08 -17.05 61.95
C ILE A 8 -20.00 -17.77 60.96
N PHE A 9 -19.46 -18.12 59.78
CA PHE A 9 -19.52 -19.49 59.23
C PHE A 9 -18.33 -19.77 58.29
N SER A 10 -17.62 -20.85 58.56
CA SER A 10 -16.46 -21.35 57.82
C SER A 10 -16.86 -22.43 56.82
N MET A 11 -16.30 -22.29 55.60
CA MET A 11 -15.95 -23.30 54.58
C MET A 11 -16.98 -24.33 54.09
N LYS A 12 -17.23 -24.26 52.76
CA LYS A 12 -16.91 -25.37 51.84
C LYS A 12 -16.50 -24.85 50.46
N LYS A 13 -15.36 -25.34 49.97
CA LYS A 13 -14.75 -25.04 48.66
C LYS A 13 -15.69 -25.41 47.50
N GLY A 14 -15.88 -24.48 46.58
CA GLY A 14 -16.36 -24.71 45.22
C GLY A 14 -15.56 -23.82 44.28
N TYR A 15 -14.88 -24.44 43.31
CA TYR A 15 -13.92 -23.85 42.40
C TYR A 15 -14.54 -22.71 41.57
N SER A 16 -14.13 -21.47 41.88
CA SER A 16 -14.21 -20.34 40.96
C SER A 16 -12.97 -20.38 40.07
N LYS A 17 -13.18 -20.55 38.76
CA LYS A 17 -12.34 -20.09 37.64
C LYS A 17 -12.81 -20.78 36.36
N VAL A 18 -13.48 -20.05 35.47
CA VAL A 18 -13.07 -19.76 34.08
C VAL A 18 -14.00 -18.66 33.56
N VAL A 19 -13.59 -17.41 33.67
CA VAL A 19 -14.05 -16.32 32.79
C VAL A 19 -12.81 -15.85 32.07
N SER A 20 -12.53 -16.44 30.91
CA SER A 20 -11.51 -16.03 29.95
C SER A 20 -11.81 -16.77 28.65
N GLY A 21 -12.78 -16.25 27.89
CA GLY A 21 -13.23 -16.85 26.65
C GLY A 21 -13.91 -15.80 25.78
N LEU A 22 -13.19 -14.72 25.46
CA LEU A 22 -13.59 -13.71 24.47
C LEU A 22 -12.39 -12.80 24.19
N LEU A 23 -11.42 -13.29 23.41
CA LEU A 23 -10.43 -12.49 22.67
C LEU A 23 -9.53 -13.39 21.80
N ALA A 24 -10.13 -14.17 20.90
CA ALA A 24 -9.40 -14.97 19.90
C ALA A 24 -9.96 -14.78 18.47
N ALA A 25 -10.49 -13.59 18.15
CA ALA A 25 -11.15 -13.34 16.86
C ALA A 25 -10.76 -12.01 16.19
N SER A 26 -9.58 -11.44 16.48
CA SER A 26 -9.11 -10.20 15.82
C SER A 26 -7.77 -10.32 15.08
N LEU A 27 -7.22 -11.52 14.89
CA LEU A 27 -5.88 -11.71 14.29
C LEU A 27 -5.87 -12.22 12.84
N LEU A 28 -7.01 -12.23 12.14
CA LEU A 28 -7.09 -12.57 10.70
C LEU A 28 -7.69 -11.43 9.87
N GLY A 29 -7.28 -10.20 10.17
CA GLY A 29 -7.59 -9.03 9.37
C GLY A 29 -6.52 -8.78 8.30
N THR A 30 -6.83 -9.20 7.07
CA THR A 30 -6.27 -8.74 5.78
C THR A 30 -4.88 -9.24 5.35
N GLY A 31 -4.80 -9.72 4.09
CA GLY A 31 -3.53 -9.91 3.39
C GLY A 31 -3.55 -10.87 2.20
N VAL A 32 -4.48 -11.83 2.15
CA VAL A 32 -4.74 -12.59 0.91
C VAL A 32 -5.94 -11.94 0.25
N SER A 33 -5.72 -11.28 -0.90
CA SER A 33 -6.81 -10.96 -1.82
C SER A 33 -7.40 -12.27 -2.31
N TRP A 34 -8.35 -12.80 -1.55
CA TRP A 34 -9.21 -13.86 -2.03
C TRP A 34 -10.01 -13.28 -3.19
N THR A 35 -9.86 -13.88 -4.37
CA THR A 35 -10.86 -13.69 -5.42
C THR A 35 -12.20 -14.13 -4.84
N THR A 36 -13.07 -13.18 -4.54
CA THR A 36 -14.43 -13.45 -4.09
C THR A 36 -15.17 -14.08 -5.26
N THR A 37 -15.21 -15.41 -5.28
CA THR A 37 -16.14 -16.13 -6.15
C THR A 37 -17.51 -16.01 -5.50
N SER A 38 -18.45 -15.41 -6.22
CA SER A 38 -19.86 -15.46 -5.84
C SER A 38 -20.27 -16.93 -5.77
N ALA A 39 -20.73 -17.39 -4.61
CA ALA A 39 -21.31 -18.72 -4.48
C ALA A 39 -22.57 -18.78 -5.35
N SER A 40 -22.54 -19.61 -6.40
CA SER A 40 -23.71 -19.94 -7.21
C SER A 40 -23.97 -21.42 -7.05
N ALA A 41 -24.95 -21.77 -6.23
CA ALA A 41 -25.37 -23.15 -6.05
C ALA A 41 -26.38 -23.51 -7.15
N ALA A 42 -26.10 -24.56 -7.92
CA ALA A 42 -27.11 -25.18 -8.77
C ALA A 42 -27.70 -26.38 -8.01
N SER A 43 -28.94 -26.25 -7.52
CA SER A 43 -29.68 -27.38 -6.96
C SER A 43 -29.73 -28.53 -7.99
N PRO A 44 -29.55 -29.80 -7.57
CA PRO A 44 -29.72 -30.95 -8.47
C PRO A 44 -31.18 -31.10 -8.96
N PHE A 45 -32.11 -30.35 -8.39
CA PHE A 45 -33.53 -30.38 -8.72
C PHE A 45 -34.04 -29.03 -9.24
N LYS A 46 -34.70 -29.06 -10.40
CA LYS A 46 -35.20 -27.88 -11.13
C LYS A 46 -36.39 -27.19 -10.46
N ASP A 47 -37.11 -27.92 -9.60
CA ASP A 47 -38.29 -27.47 -8.87
C ASP A 47 -37.98 -27.05 -7.42
N VAL A 48 -36.69 -27.03 -7.05
CA VAL A 48 -36.21 -26.46 -5.78
C VAL A 48 -35.51 -25.15 -6.11
N LYS A 49 -36.09 -24.04 -5.65
CA LYS A 49 -35.53 -22.70 -5.88
C LYS A 49 -34.24 -22.50 -5.08
N GLN A 50 -33.33 -21.71 -5.63
CA GLN A 50 -32.14 -21.28 -4.91
C GLN A 50 -32.51 -20.44 -3.69
N ASN A 51 -31.78 -20.61 -2.58
CA ASN A 51 -32.04 -20.00 -1.26
C ASN A 51 -33.40 -20.38 -0.66
N TYR A 52 -34.00 -21.48 -1.11
CA TYR A 52 -35.21 -22.00 -0.49
C TYR A 52 -34.88 -22.62 0.88
N TRP A 53 -35.73 -22.42 1.88
CA TRP A 53 -35.47 -22.83 3.27
C TRP A 53 -35.15 -24.32 3.43
N ALA A 54 -35.66 -25.17 2.54
CA ALA A 54 -35.40 -26.61 2.55
C ALA A 54 -34.27 -27.04 1.58
N GLU A 55 -33.73 -26.14 0.75
CA GLU A 55 -32.77 -26.45 -0.32
C GLU A 55 -31.55 -27.21 0.21
N LYS A 56 -30.91 -26.68 1.26
CA LYS A 56 -29.76 -27.30 1.91
C LYS A 56 -30.03 -28.76 2.26
N HIS A 57 -31.13 -28.98 2.98
CA HIS A 57 -31.50 -30.29 3.51
C HIS A 57 -31.87 -31.27 2.38
N ILE A 58 -32.60 -30.80 1.38
CA ILE A 58 -32.96 -31.59 0.19
C ILE A 58 -31.70 -32.03 -0.55
N MET A 59 -30.80 -31.10 -0.84
CA MET A 59 -29.56 -31.37 -1.55
C MET A 59 -28.65 -32.31 -0.76
N LYS A 60 -28.47 -32.08 0.55
CA LYS A 60 -27.65 -32.91 1.44
C LYS A 60 -28.12 -34.38 1.40
N LEU A 61 -29.39 -34.60 1.73
CA LEU A 61 -29.97 -35.95 1.78
C LEU A 61 -30.06 -36.61 0.40
N ALA A 62 -30.17 -35.83 -0.68
CA ALA A 62 -30.15 -36.36 -2.03
C ALA A 62 -28.77 -36.85 -2.47
N LEU A 63 -27.73 -36.06 -2.18
CA LEU A 63 -26.33 -36.46 -2.44
C LEU A 63 -25.91 -37.68 -1.60
N GLN A 64 -26.45 -37.81 -0.39
CA GLN A 64 -26.27 -39.00 0.46
C GLN A 64 -27.10 -40.22 0.00
N GLY A 65 -27.99 -40.05 -0.98
CA GLY A 65 -28.87 -41.12 -1.48
C GLY A 65 -30.06 -41.46 -0.56
N ILE A 66 -30.25 -40.73 0.54
CA ILE A 66 -31.33 -40.93 1.51
C ILE A 66 -32.67 -40.54 0.88
N PHE A 67 -32.71 -39.35 0.28
CA PHE A 67 -33.85 -38.90 -0.53
C PHE A 67 -33.56 -39.05 -2.02
N LYS A 68 -34.52 -39.58 -2.78
CA LYS A 68 -34.41 -39.71 -4.24
C LYS A 68 -35.44 -38.81 -4.92
N GLY A 69 -35.04 -38.18 -6.03
CA GLY A 69 -35.92 -37.41 -6.89
C GLY A 69 -36.79 -38.29 -7.80
N GLY A 70 -37.56 -37.65 -8.68
CA GLY A 70 -38.31 -38.34 -9.72
C GLY A 70 -37.40 -39.08 -10.71
N THR A 71 -37.93 -40.13 -11.33
CA THR A 71 -37.25 -40.95 -12.34
C THR A 71 -37.94 -40.84 -13.70
N GLY A 72 -37.27 -41.24 -14.78
CA GLY A 72 -37.86 -41.22 -16.13
C GLY A 72 -38.25 -39.80 -16.56
N LYS A 73 -39.53 -39.58 -16.90
CA LYS A 73 -40.06 -38.27 -17.31
C LYS A 73 -39.99 -37.20 -16.21
N ASP A 74 -39.84 -37.62 -14.96
CA ASP A 74 -39.77 -36.75 -13.79
C ASP A 74 -38.33 -36.57 -13.28
N ALA A 75 -37.33 -37.02 -14.05
CA ALA A 75 -35.92 -36.85 -13.72
C ALA A 75 -35.54 -35.37 -13.53
N GLY A 76 -34.81 -35.08 -12.45
CA GLY A 76 -34.42 -33.72 -12.07
C GLY A 76 -35.49 -32.92 -11.34
N LYS A 77 -36.59 -33.55 -10.86
CA LYS A 77 -37.58 -32.96 -9.94
C LYS A 77 -37.53 -33.63 -8.57
N PHE A 78 -37.73 -32.85 -7.51
CA PHE A 78 -37.78 -33.33 -6.13
C PHE A 78 -39.21 -33.50 -5.60
N PHE A 79 -40.16 -32.70 -6.09
CA PHE A 79 -41.54 -32.59 -5.62
C PHE A 79 -41.65 -32.17 -4.13
N PRO A 80 -41.12 -31.00 -3.74
CA PRO A 80 -40.97 -30.61 -2.34
C PRO A 80 -42.30 -30.57 -1.55
N GLU A 81 -43.38 -30.08 -2.16
CA GLU A 81 -44.69 -29.92 -1.52
C GLU A 81 -45.54 -31.21 -1.48
N VAL A 82 -45.08 -32.31 -2.11
CA VAL A 82 -45.83 -33.58 -2.10
C VAL A 82 -45.80 -34.18 -0.69
N LYS A 83 -46.98 -34.57 -0.19
CA LYS A 83 -47.16 -35.25 1.09
C LYS A 83 -46.53 -36.64 1.05
N LEU A 84 -45.79 -36.99 2.10
CA LEU A 84 -45.07 -38.27 2.20
C LEU A 84 -45.99 -39.36 2.77
N SER A 85 -46.01 -40.52 2.12
CA SER A 85 -46.74 -41.69 2.62
C SER A 85 -45.98 -42.36 3.78
N ARG A 86 -46.67 -43.12 4.64
CA ARG A 86 -46.01 -43.85 5.74
C ARG A 86 -44.96 -44.84 5.23
N GLN A 87 -45.25 -45.55 4.15
CA GLN A 87 -44.30 -46.52 3.59
C GLN A 87 -43.03 -45.84 3.03
N ASP A 88 -43.16 -44.64 2.45
CA ASP A 88 -42.00 -43.87 1.97
C ASP A 88 -41.18 -43.33 3.14
N ALA A 89 -41.84 -42.85 4.19
CA ALA A 89 -41.19 -42.40 5.41
C ALA A 89 -40.33 -43.50 6.06
N VAL A 90 -40.85 -44.73 6.12
CA VAL A 90 -40.11 -45.89 6.65
C VAL A 90 -38.90 -46.20 5.79
N LEU A 91 -39.04 -46.21 4.46
CA LEU A 91 -37.91 -46.44 3.54
C LEU A 91 -36.80 -45.39 3.74
N ILE A 92 -37.18 -44.11 3.85
CA ILE A 92 -36.24 -43.01 4.09
C ILE A 92 -35.56 -43.15 5.46
N ALA A 93 -36.26 -43.60 6.49
CA ALA A 93 -35.68 -43.89 7.80
C ALA A 93 -34.65 -45.02 7.77
N LEU A 94 -34.92 -46.10 7.03
CA LEU A 94 -33.94 -47.18 6.84
C LEU A 94 -32.68 -46.70 6.09
N ARG A 95 -32.84 -45.80 5.11
CA ARG A 95 -31.72 -45.17 4.41
C ARG A 95 -30.91 -44.25 5.32
N LEU A 96 -31.59 -43.41 6.11
CA LEU A 96 -30.94 -42.57 7.10
C LEU A 96 -30.12 -43.44 8.07
N MET A 97 -30.67 -44.58 8.51
CA MET A 97 -29.95 -45.52 9.37
C MET A 97 -28.79 -46.26 8.67
N GLY A 98 -28.66 -46.17 7.34
CA GLY A 98 -27.65 -46.89 6.56
C GLY A 98 -27.90 -48.41 6.47
N VAL A 99 -29.14 -48.86 6.69
CA VAL A 99 -29.50 -50.29 6.75
C VAL A 99 -30.40 -50.75 5.59
N GLU A 100 -30.64 -49.92 4.57
CA GLU A 100 -31.46 -50.28 3.41
C GLU A 100 -30.96 -51.58 2.73
N ASP A 101 -29.64 -51.77 2.65
CA ASP A 101 -29.04 -52.94 2.01
C ASP A 101 -29.17 -54.23 2.83
N GLU A 102 -29.65 -54.17 4.08
CA GLU A 102 -29.96 -55.36 4.90
C GLU A 102 -31.32 -56.00 4.53
N VAL A 103 -32.06 -55.42 3.58
CA VAL A 103 -33.39 -55.90 3.20
C VAL A 103 -33.32 -57.25 2.47
N ASP A 104 -34.03 -58.23 3.01
CA ASP A 104 -34.19 -59.54 2.40
C ASP A 104 -35.45 -59.60 1.52
N HIS A 105 -35.24 -59.68 0.21
CA HIS A 105 -36.28 -59.78 -0.81
C HIS A 105 -36.73 -61.22 -1.13
N SER A 106 -36.09 -62.24 -0.55
CA SER A 106 -36.30 -63.65 -0.92
C SER A 106 -37.49 -64.33 -0.23
N ILE A 107 -38.06 -63.69 0.79
CA ILE A 107 -39.10 -64.28 1.64
C ILE A 107 -40.47 -63.69 1.30
N ALA A 108 -41.45 -64.57 1.03
CA ALA A 108 -42.85 -64.18 0.92
C ALA A 108 -43.39 -63.71 2.29
N LEU A 109 -43.90 -62.48 2.36
CA LEU A 109 -44.35 -61.86 3.61
C LEU A 109 -45.87 -61.77 3.69
N VAL A 110 -46.44 -62.29 4.78
CA VAL A 110 -47.86 -62.19 5.11
C VAL A 110 -48.03 -61.19 6.25
N PHE A 111 -48.76 -60.12 5.98
CA PHE A 111 -49.16 -59.11 6.95
C PHE A 111 -50.66 -59.25 7.27
N PRO A 112 -51.14 -58.74 8.43
CA PRO A 112 -52.57 -58.65 8.73
C PRO A 112 -53.35 -57.98 7.60
N SER A 113 -54.58 -58.43 7.34
CA SER A 113 -55.37 -57.99 6.17
C SER A 113 -55.72 -56.50 6.17
N ASN A 114 -55.79 -55.87 7.35
CA ASN A 114 -56.01 -54.43 7.50
C ASN A 114 -54.72 -53.60 7.43
N PHE A 115 -53.55 -54.22 7.37
CA PHE A 115 -52.25 -53.56 7.26
C PHE A 115 -51.78 -53.62 5.80
N VAL A 116 -52.39 -52.77 4.95
CA VAL A 116 -52.21 -52.79 3.49
C VAL A 116 -51.11 -51.80 3.06
N MET A 117 -50.20 -52.25 2.20
CA MET A 117 -49.12 -51.44 1.59
C MET A 117 -48.77 -51.96 0.19
N LYS A 118 -47.93 -51.24 -0.56
CA LYS A 118 -47.43 -51.74 -1.86
C LYS A 118 -46.55 -52.98 -1.67
N GLU A 119 -46.62 -53.92 -2.62
CA GLU A 119 -45.90 -55.20 -2.55
C GLU A 119 -44.39 -55.01 -2.38
N ASP A 120 -43.78 -54.15 -3.19
CA ASP A 120 -42.33 -53.88 -3.16
C ASP A 120 -41.85 -53.23 -1.85
N TYR A 121 -42.77 -52.69 -1.04
CA TYR A 121 -42.44 -52.08 0.26
C TYR A 121 -42.44 -53.10 1.41
N LYS A 122 -43.08 -54.27 1.23
CA LYS A 122 -43.19 -55.30 2.28
C LYS A 122 -41.83 -55.69 2.90
N PRO A 123 -40.75 -55.91 2.12
CA PRO A 123 -39.44 -56.22 2.69
C PRO A 123 -38.87 -55.11 3.57
N TYR A 124 -39.03 -53.84 3.17
CA TYR A 124 -38.60 -52.69 3.96
C TYR A 124 -39.42 -52.53 5.25
N ILE A 125 -40.74 -52.72 5.18
CA ILE A 125 -41.60 -52.66 6.37
C ILE A 125 -41.22 -53.78 7.36
N LYS A 126 -40.91 -54.98 6.87
CA LYS A 126 -40.39 -56.08 7.71
C LYS A 126 -39.08 -55.68 8.40
N LEU A 127 -38.12 -55.13 7.65
CA LEU A 127 -36.86 -54.68 8.25
C LEU A 127 -37.09 -53.60 9.31
N ALA A 128 -37.99 -52.65 9.05
CA ALA A 128 -38.33 -51.60 10.01
C ALA A 128 -38.96 -52.15 11.31
N LEU A 129 -39.76 -53.22 11.22
CA LEU A 129 -40.26 -53.94 12.40
C LEU A 129 -39.13 -54.67 13.14
N GLN A 130 -38.20 -55.29 12.42
CA GLN A 130 -37.03 -55.97 13.02
C GLN A 130 -36.10 -54.98 13.75
N LYS A 131 -35.88 -53.82 13.15
CA LYS A 131 -35.13 -52.69 13.74
C LYS A 131 -35.95 -51.92 14.79
N LYS A 132 -37.22 -52.26 14.98
CA LYS A 132 -38.15 -51.67 15.95
C LYS A 132 -38.34 -50.16 15.79
N ILE A 133 -38.19 -49.63 14.57
CA ILE A 133 -38.49 -48.23 14.28
C ILE A 133 -40.00 -47.99 14.07
N ILE A 134 -40.73 -49.07 13.78
CA ILE A 134 -42.18 -49.19 13.88
C ILE A 134 -42.54 -50.47 14.65
N MET A 135 -43.75 -50.53 15.21
CA MET A 135 -44.23 -51.68 16.00
C MET A 135 -45.54 -52.19 15.42
N ILE A 136 -45.63 -53.50 15.17
CA ILE A 136 -46.76 -54.07 14.41
C ILE A 136 -48.12 -53.84 15.09
N ASP A 137 -48.16 -53.92 16.42
CA ASP A 137 -49.35 -53.70 17.23
C ASP A 137 -49.84 -52.25 17.16
N GLU A 138 -48.92 -51.27 17.23
CA GLU A 138 -49.23 -49.84 17.06
C GLU A 138 -49.79 -49.55 15.66
N GLU A 139 -49.14 -50.07 14.62
CA GLU A 139 -49.47 -49.74 13.24
C GLU A 139 -50.74 -50.46 12.74
N VAL A 140 -51.00 -51.70 13.19
CA VAL A 140 -52.27 -52.40 12.95
C VAL A 140 -53.43 -51.71 13.66
N ALA A 141 -53.22 -51.26 14.91
CA ALA A 141 -54.23 -50.51 15.65
C ALA A 141 -54.55 -49.16 14.98
N LEU A 142 -53.54 -48.49 14.41
CA LEU A 142 -53.74 -47.28 13.62
C LEU A 142 -54.52 -47.58 12.34
N ALA A 143 -54.15 -48.61 11.59
CA ALA A 143 -54.86 -49.00 10.38
C ALA A 143 -56.34 -49.38 10.63
N ALA A 144 -56.64 -50.00 11.78
CA ALA A 144 -58.01 -50.32 12.17
C ALA A 144 -58.88 -49.07 12.45
N LYS A 145 -58.26 -47.94 12.82
CA LYS A 145 -58.96 -46.65 13.01
C LYS A 145 -59.24 -45.94 11.68
N GLU A 146 -58.45 -46.24 10.64
CA GLU A 146 -58.49 -45.59 9.31
C GLU A 146 -59.12 -46.52 8.25
N LYS A 147 -60.36 -46.99 8.50
CA LYS A 147 -60.99 -48.10 7.73
C LYS A 147 -61.11 -47.87 6.22
N ASP A 148 -61.13 -46.61 5.77
CA ASP A 148 -61.26 -46.23 4.37
C ASP A 148 -59.90 -45.90 3.70
N SER A 149 -58.78 -46.25 4.33
CA SER A 149 -57.44 -45.93 3.83
C SER A 149 -56.46 -47.09 3.97
N GLU A 150 -55.64 -47.30 2.94
CA GLU A 150 -54.53 -48.25 3.00
C GLU A 150 -53.39 -47.65 3.84
N TRP A 151 -53.00 -48.33 4.93
CA TRP A 151 -51.97 -47.84 5.88
C TRP A 151 -50.72 -47.30 5.18
N GLY A 152 -50.19 -48.03 4.20
CA GLY A 152 -48.96 -47.67 3.50
C GLY A 152 -49.10 -46.40 2.67
N LYS A 153 -50.26 -46.17 2.04
CA LYS A 153 -50.55 -45.00 1.20
C LYS A 153 -51.02 -43.79 2.02
N SER A 154 -51.51 -44.00 3.25
CA SER A 154 -51.85 -42.92 4.17
C SER A 154 -50.64 -42.00 4.40
N PHE A 155 -50.89 -40.70 4.50
CA PHE A 155 -49.83 -39.71 4.73
C PHE A 155 -49.30 -39.79 6.16
N ALA A 156 -47.98 -39.66 6.32
CA ALA A 156 -47.35 -39.57 7.62
C ALA A 156 -47.69 -38.23 8.28
N THR A 157 -48.34 -38.26 9.44
CA THR A 157 -48.59 -37.07 10.26
C THR A 157 -47.31 -36.62 10.96
N ARG A 158 -47.23 -35.36 11.37
CA ARG A 158 -46.05 -34.80 12.05
C ARG A 158 -45.70 -35.55 13.33
N GLU A 159 -46.69 -35.92 14.15
CA GLU A 159 -46.45 -36.70 15.38
C GLU A 159 -45.97 -38.13 15.09
N TRP A 160 -46.53 -38.78 14.07
CA TRP A 160 -46.13 -40.14 13.68
C TRP A 160 -44.73 -40.15 13.07
N MET A 161 -44.41 -39.17 12.22
CA MET A 161 -43.06 -38.98 11.67
C MET A 161 -42.01 -38.75 12.76
N THR A 162 -42.37 -37.94 13.76
CA THR A 162 -41.50 -37.66 14.91
C THR A 162 -41.19 -38.93 15.68
N LYS A 163 -42.20 -39.77 15.96
CA LYS A 163 -42.01 -41.09 16.58
C LYS A 163 -41.04 -41.96 15.78
N LEU A 164 -41.27 -42.09 14.47
CA LEU A 164 -40.43 -42.88 13.57
C LEU A 164 -38.97 -42.41 13.62
N LEU A 165 -38.74 -41.10 13.50
CA LEU A 165 -37.41 -40.52 13.44
C LEU A 165 -36.66 -40.68 14.77
N VAL A 166 -37.31 -40.41 15.89
CA VAL A 166 -36.73 -40.59 17.24
C VAL A 166 -36.35 -42.04 17.51
N ARG A 167 -37.13 -43.00 17.01
CA ARG A 167 -36.75 -44.42 17.07
C ARG A 167 -35.58 -44.73 16.15
N ALA A 168 -35.55 -44.17 14.95
CA ALA A 168 -34.47 -44.37 13.97
C ALA A 168 -33.10 -43.89 14.48
N ILE A 169 -33.06 -42.80 15.25
CA ILE A 169 -31.84 -42.30 15.93
C ILE A 169 -31.57 -43.01 17.28
N GLY A 170 -32.29 -44.08 17.61
CA GLY A 170 -32.06 -44.89 18.81
C GLY A 170 -32.56 -44.28 20.12
N LYS A 171 -33.44 -43.27 20.08
CA LYS A 171 -33.88 -42.49 21.26
C LYS A 171 -35.27 -42.87 21.80
N ASP A 172 -35.70 -44.10 21.54
CA ASP A 172 -37.00 -44.64 21.98
C ASP A 172 -37.12 -44.71 23.52
N ALA A 173 -36.02 -45.04 24.21
CA ALA A 173 -35.99 -45.13 25.67
C ALA A 173 -36.12 -43.75 26.33
N GLU A 174 -35.36 -42.75 25.84
CA GLU A 174 -35.46 -41.37 26.31
C GLU A 174 -36.86 -40.80 26.07
N ALA A 175 -37.48 -41.11 24.92
CA ALA A 175 -38.83 -40.69 24.62
C ALA A 175 -39.85 -41.27 25.61
N LYS A 176 -39.72 -42.54 25.98
CA LYS A 176 -40.58 -43.18 26.99
C LYS A 176 -40.45 -42.52 28.37
N LEU A 177 -39.25 -42.10 28.75
CA LEU A 177 -39.01 -41.36 30.00
C LEU A 177 -39.60 -39.94 29.98
N ALA A 178 -39.68 -39.32 28.82
CA ALA A 178 -40.25 -37.98 28.64
C ALA A 178 -41.78 -37.96 28.42
N ALA A 179 -42.46 -39.11 28.46
CA ALA A 179 -43.87 -39.23 28.07
C ALA A 179 -44.86 -38.43 28.94
N THR A 180 -44.53 -38.16 30.21
CA THR A 180 -45.39 -37.40 31.14
C THR A 180 -45.11 -35.90 31.14
N GLN A 181 -44.12 -35.43 30.38
CA GLN A 181 -43.76 -34.01 30.32
C GLN A 181 -44.64 -33.30 29.29
N ALA A 182 -45.20 -32.14 29.66
CA ALA A 182 -45.90 -31.28 28.72
C ALA A 182 -44.91 -30.68 27.72
N THR A 183 -45.34 -30.53 26.46
CA THR A 183 -44.56 -29.85 25.43
C THR A 183 -44.66 -28.32 25.62
N ALA A 184 -43.73 -27.58 25.03
CA ALA A 184 -43.77 -26.12 25.01
C ALA A 184 -44.69 -25.53 23.92
N PHE A 185 -45.39 -26.37 23.16
CA PHE A 185 -46.23 -25.94 22.04
C PHE A 185 -47.64 -25.56 22.50
N SER A 186 -48.23 -24.55 21.87
CA SER A 186 -49.56 -24.05 22.23
C SER A 186 -50.69 -25.07 22.03
N ASP A 187 -50.47 -26.06 21.17
CA ASP A 187 -51.38 -27.15 20.82
C ASP A 187 -50.97 -28.49 21.48
N ASP A 188 -50.29 -28.46 22.63
CA ASP A 188 -49.89 -29.64 23.41
C ASP A 188 -51.04 -30.64 23.66
N THR A 189 -52.26 -30.14 23.82
CA THR A 189 -53.47 -30.96 24.06
C THR A 189 -53.94 -31.73 22.82
N ALA A 190 -53.51 -31.32 21.63
CA ALA A 190 -53.83 -32.00 20.37
C ALA A 190 -52.85 -33.14 20.04
N ILE A 191 -51.72 -33.23 20.75
CA ILE A 191 -50.71 -34.28 20.57
C ILE A 191 -51.19 -35.56 21.26
N ASP A 192 -51.10 -36.72 20.60
CA ASP A 192 -51.43 -38.00 21.25
C ASP A 192 -50.60 -38.14 22.54
N PRO A 193 -51.22 -38.38 23.71
CA PRO A 193 -50.50 -38.53 24.97
C PRO A 193 -49.36 -39.55 24.94
N LYS A 194 -49.48 -40.61 24.11
CA LYS A 194 -48.42 -41.62 23.94
C LYS A 194 -47.22 -41.12 23.15
N LEU A 195 -47.37 -40.02 22.40
CA LEU A 195 -46.35 -39.47 21.50
C LEU A 195 -45.64 -38.24 22.07
N LYS A 196 -46.15 -37.63 23.15
CA LYS A 196 -45.56 -36.42 23.77
C LYS A 196 -44.08 -36.55 24.09
N GLY A 197 -43.67 -37.70 24.62
CA GLY A 197 -42.27 -37.96 24.94
C GLY A 197 -41.34 -37.92 23.72
N TYR A 198 -41.80 -38.43 22.57
CA TYR A 198 -41.03 -38.35 21.32
C TYR A 198 -40.91 -36.91 20.82
N VAL A 199 -41.98 -36.12 20.94
CA VAL A 199 -41.95 -34.69 20.61
C VAL A 199 -40.95 -33.95 21.50
N ASN A 200 -40.97 -34.19 22.81
CA ASN A 200 -40.03 -33.56 23.75
C ASN A 200 -38.57 -33.89 23.42
N VAL A 201 -38.25 -35.16 23.15
CA VAL A 201 -36.91 -35.58 22.75
C VAL A 201 -36.48 -34.91 21.45
N ALA A 202 -37.33 -34.92 20.42
CA ALA A 202 -37.02 -34.31 19.13
C ALA A 202 -36.81 -32.79 19.23
N VAL A 203 -37.51 -32.10 20.14
CA VAL A 203 -37.28 -30.68 20.45
C VAL A 203 -35.94 -30.49 21.17
N SER A 204 -35.62 -31.34 22.16
CA SER A 204 -34.37 -31.23 22.92
C SER A 204 -33.12 -31.43 22.06
N LEU A 205 -33.23 -32.23 21.00
CA LEU A 205 -32.17 -32.47 20.01
C LEU A 205 -32.16 -31.44 18.87
N GLY A 206 -33.06 -30.45 18.89
CA GLY A 206 -33.15 -29.43 17.85
C GLY A 206 -33.69 -29.92 16.49
N ILE A 207 -34.17 -31.17 16.42
CA ILE A 207 -34.77 -31.75 15.21
C ILE A 207 -36.08 -31.00 14.88
N ILE A 208 -36.87 -30.66 15.90
CA ILE A 208 -38.16 -29.97 15.76
C ILE A 208 -38.13 -28.61 16.44
N SER A 209 -38.46 -27.56 15.68
CA SER A 209 -38.54 -26.17 16.14
C SER A 209 -39.97 -25.62 16.26
N GLY A 210 -40.98 -26.37 15.80
CA GLY A 210 -42.36 -25.91 15.68
C GLY A 210 -42.63 -24.93 14.54
N ILE A 211 -43.91 -24.68 14.27
CA ILE A 211 -44.39 -23.73 13.27
C ILE A 211 -44.71 -22.42 14.00
N LYS A 212 -43.87 -21.41 13.79
CA LYS A 212 -44.07 -20.08 14.39
C LYS A 212 -45.20 -19.35 13.67
N SER A 213 -46.20 -18.92 14.44
CA SER A 213 -47.14 -17.88 14.03
C SER A 213 -46.80 -16.58 14.77
N LYS A 214 -47.48 -15.47 14.45
CA LYS A 214 -47.18 -14.14 14.99
C LYS A 214 -47.11 -14.10 16.53
N ASP A 215 -47.91 -14.92 17.21
CA ASP A 215 -48.08 -14.86 18.67
C ASP A 215 -47.85 -16.20 19.40
N VAL A 216 -47.87 -17.34 18.69
CA VAL A 216 -47.69 -18.68 19.29
C VAL A 216 -46.87 -19.62 18.40
N THR A 217 -46.18 -20.59 19.02
CA THR A 217 -45.50 -21.68 18.30
C THR A 217 -46.31 -22.96 18.47
N LYS A 218 -46.77 -23.54 17.35
CA LYS A 218 -47.55 -24.78 17.32
C LYS A 218 -46.74 -25.96 16.78
N PHE A 219 -47.08 -27.17 17.21
CA PHE A 219 -46.50 -28.41 16.69
C PHE A 219 -47.22 -28.89 15.43
N ASP A 220 -48.55 -28.76 15.39
CA ASP A 220 -49.47 -29.25 14.36
C ASP A 220 -49.43 -30.78 14.18
N PRO A 221 -49.81 -31.58 15.21
CA PRO A 221 -49.51 -33.02 15.28
C PRO A 221 -50.10 -33.85 14.14
N LEU A 222 -51.32 -33.53 13.70
CA LEU A 222 -52.07 -34.30 12.70
C LEU A 222 -51.80 -33.85 11.25
N ALA A 223 -51.09 -32.73 11.05
CA ALA A 223 -50.80 -32.27 9.70
C ALA A 223 -49.88 -33.27 8.96
N PRO A 224 -50.15 -33.56 7.67
CA PRO A 224 -49.30 -34.43 6.88
C PRO A 224 -47.95 -33.75 6.59
N VAL A 225 -46.87 -34.53 6.63
CA VAL A 225 -45.51 -34.05 6.37
C VAL A 225 -45.25 -34.05 4.85
N THR A 226 -44.81 -32.91 4.31
CA THR A 226 -44.35 -32.79 2.92
C THR A 226 -42.89 -33.27 2.77
N ARG A 227 -42.43 -33.57 1.55
CA ARG A 227 -41.07 -34.04 1.29
C ARG A 227 -39.99 -33.04 1.72
N GLU A 228 -40.23 -31.75 1.54
CA GLU A 228 -39.35 -30.68 2.04
C GLU A 228 -39.28 -30.65 3.57
N MET A 229 -40.42 -30.78 4.27
CA MET A 229 -40.47 -30.83 5.73
C MET A 229 -39.74 -32.06 6.25
N ALA A 230 -39.99 -33.23 5.65
CA ALA A 230 -39.26 -34.45 5.96
C ALA A 230 -37.76 -34.26 5.75
N SER A 231 -37.33 -33.67 4.62
CA SER A 231 -35.91 -33.43 4.36
C SER A 231 -35.24 -32.64 5.50
N THR A 232 -35.91 -31.61 6.01
CA THR A 232 -35.36 -30.83 7.14
C THR A 232 -35.28 -31.63 8.44
N LEU A 233 -36.28 -32.45 8.75
CA LEU A 233 -36.28 -33.30 9.94
C LEU A 233 -35.16 -34.35 9.88
N PHE A 234 -35.06 -35.06 8.75
CA PHE A 234 -34.06 -36.11 8.55
C PHE A 234 -32.64 -35.55 8.51
N SER A 235 -32.42 -34.41 7.85
CA SER A 235 -31.10 -33.77 7.78
C SER A 235 -30.62 -33.26 9.14
N ARG A 236 -31.53 -32.84 10.03
CA ARG A 236 -31.17 -32.45 11.40
C ARG A 236 -30.90 -33.65 12.30
N ALA A 237 -31.60 -34.76 12.07
CA ALA A 237 -31.42 -36.00 12.82
C ALA A 237 -30.14 -36.76 12.44
N GLU A 238 -29.57 -36.48 11.27
CA GLU A 238 -28.37 -37.14 10.76
C GLU A 238 -27.17 -37.08 11.72
N SER A 239 -26.99 -35.97 12.46
CA SER A 239 -25.87 -35.84 13.42
C SER A 239 -25.94 -36.82 14.59
N GLU A 240 -27.10 -37.45 14.82
CA GLU A 240 -27.32 -38.44 15.87
C GLU A 240 -27.10 -39.88 15.38
N ILE A 241 -26.69 -40.08 14.12
CA ILE A 241 -26.52 -41.40 13.52
C ILE A 241 -25.06 -41.63 13.11
N GLU A 242 -24.51 -42.77 13.51
CA GLU A 242 -23.17 -43.23 13.14
C GLU A 242 -23.18 -44.00 11.80
N ALA A 243 -23.73 -43.40 10.75
CA ALA A 243 -23.76 -43.98 9.41
C ALA A 243 -22.80 -43.24 8.47
N VAL A 244 -22.19 -43.98 7.54
CA VAL A 244 -21.33 -43.42 6.49
C VAL A 244 -22.10 -43.45 5.18
N TYR A 245 -22.34 -42.28 4.59
CA TYR A 245 -23.07 -42.18 3.33
C TYR A 245 -22.10 -42.07 2.13
N PRO A 246 -22.52 -42.55 0.94
CA PRO A 246 -21.72 -42.44 -0.28
C PRO A 246 -21.30 -40.99 -0.57
N GLY A 247 -20.03 -40.80 -0.93
CA GLY A 247 -19.50 -39.48 -1.28
C GLY A 247 -19.33 -38.51 -0.10
N GLN A 248 -19.63 -38.92 1.13
CA GLN A 248 -19.47 -38.10 2.32
C GLN A 248 -18.05 -38.17 2.88
N VAL A 249 -17.50 -37.01 3.17
CA VAL A 249 -16.22 -36.84 3.85
C VAL A 249 -16.38 -35.83 4.96
N SER A 250 -15.85 -36.12 6.15
CA SER A 250 -15.76 -35.13 7.23
C SER A 250 -14.32 -34.97 7.69
N GLY A 251 -13.96 -33.75 8.08
CA GLY A 251 -12.61 -33.45 8.56
C GLY A 251 -12.45 -31.99 8.95
N VAL A 252 -11.27 -31.66 9.49
CA VAL A 252 -10.90 -30.31 9.88
C VAL A 252 -10.44 -29.52 8.66
N LEU A 253 -11.04 -28.34 8.44
CA LEU A 253 -10.72 -27.44 7.34
C LEU A 253 -9.30 -26.85 7.51
N MET A 254 -8.34 -27.33 6.71
CA MET A 254 -6.95 -26.87 6.79
C MET A 254 -6.70 -25.67 5.89
N SER A 255 -7.19 -25.71 4.66
CA SER A 255 -7.07 -24.62 3.69
C SER A 255 -8.15 -24.73 2.62
N SER A 256 -8.41 -23.64 1.93
CA SER A 256 -9.35 -23.58 0.82
C SER A 256 -8.85 -22.58 -0.23
N SER A 257 -9.24 -22.78 -1.49
CA SER A 257 -9.09 -21.85 -2.60
C SER A 257 -10.37 -21.86 -3.44
N ALA A 258 -10.42 -21.06 -4.52
CA ALA A 258 -11.60 -21.02 -5.39
C ALA A 258 -11.99 -22.38 -6.00
N THR A 259 -11.04 -23.32 -6.12
CA THR A 259 -11.27 -24.61 -6.79
C THR A 259 -10.95 -25.82 -5.93
N LYS A 260 -10.45 -25.64 -4.70
CA LYS A 260 -9.95 -26.73 -3.86
C LYS A 260 -10.23 -26.50 -2.38
N ILE A 261 -10.47 -27.59 -1.64
CA ILE A 261 -10.57 -27.61 -0.18
C ILE A 261 -9.71 -28.74 0.36
N THR A 262 -8.99 -28.46 1.45
CA THR A 262 -8.06 -29.41 2.05
C THR A 262 -8.52 -29.71 3.45
N LEU A 263 -8.78 -30.99 3.73
CA LEU A 263 -9.22 -31.48 5.03
C LEU A 263 -8.16 -32.34 5.70
N LEU A 264 -8.03 -32.19 7.01
CA LEU A 264 -7.37 -33.14 7.89
C LEU A 264 -8.43 -34.12 8.43
N ASN A 265 -8.33 -35.38 8.05
CA ASN A 265 -9.29 -36.40 8.49
C ASN A 265 -8.98 -36.88 9.92
N SER A 266 -9.86 -37.73 10.45
CA SER A 266 -9.70 -38.30 11.80
C SER A 266 -8.52 -39.27 11.94
N THR A 267 -7.94 -39.78 10.85
CA THR A 267 -6.72 -40.62 10.87
C THR A 267 -5.43 -39.79 10.88
N GLY A 268 -5.52 -38.47 10.81
CA GLY A 268 -4.37 -37.56 10.81
C GLY A 268 -3.77 -37.33 9.41
N GLU A 269 -4.45 -37.78 8.36
CA GLU A 269 -4.05 -37.56 6.98
C GLU A 269 -4.71 -36.30 6.41
N THR A 270 -3.92 -35.49 5.73
CA THR A 270 -4.43 -34.35 4.98
C THR A 270 -4.74 -34.76 3.54
N LYS A 271 -5.95 -34.45 3.06
CA LYS A 271 -6.37 -34.72 1.68
C LYS A 271 -7.00 -33.49 1.05
N GLU A 272 -6.62 -33.23 -0.20
CA GLU A 272 -7.16 -32.17 -1.04
C GLU A 272 -8.31 -32.70 -1.89
N TYR A 273 -9.37 -31.90 -2.03
CA TYR A 273 -10.57 -32.20 -2.80
C TYR A 273 -10.86 -31.06 -3.77
N THR A 274 -11.24 -31.40 -5.00
CA THR A 274 -11.64 -30.42 -6.02
C THR A 274 -13.07 -29.95 -5.78
N LEU A 275 -13.28 -28.63 -5.69
CA LEU A 275 -14.61 -28.04 -5.62
C LEU A 275 -15.24 -27.96 -7.00
N SER A 276 -16.52 -28.31 -7.07
CA SER A 276 -17.35 -27.97 -8.22
C SER A 276 -17.51 -26.43 -8.31
N PRO A 277 -17.47 -25.83 -9.51
CA PRO A 277 -17.77 -24.40 -9.68
C PRO A 277 -19.15 -23.99 -9.19
N THR A 278 -20.08 -24.94 -9.05
CA THR A 278 -21.44 -24.73 -8.56
C THR A 278 -21.66 -25.30 -7.15
N ALA A 279 -20.59 -25.51 -6.39
CA ALA A 279 -20.67 -26.07 -5.05
C ALA A 279 -21.50 -25.17 -4.12
N ALA A 280 -22.43 -25.78 -3.38
CA ALA A 280 -23.20 -25.09 -2.36
C ALA A 280 -22.45 -25.12 -1.03
N ILE A 281 -22.18 -23.94 -0.47
CA ILE A 281 -21.38 -23.79 0.75
C ILE A 281 -22.25 -23.22 1.86
N TYR A 282 -22.36 -23.93 2.97
CA TYR A 282 -23.16 -23.54 4.14
C TYR A 282 -22.27 -23.35 5.36
N GLY A 283 -22.46 -22.22 6.05
CA GLY A 283 -21.78 -21.94 7.31
C GLY A 283 -22.38 -22.71 8.49
N TYR A 284 -21.75 -22.61 9.65
CA TYR A 284 -22.22 -23.25 10.88
C TYR A 284 -23.64 -22.80 11.24
N GLN A 285 -24.53 -23.78 11.46
CA GLN A 285 -25.95 -23.56 11.79
C GLN A 285 -26.69 -22.63 10.80
N SER A 286 -26.26 -22.61 9.53
CA SER A 286 -26.89 -21.80 8.48
C SER A 286 -27.60 -22.68 7.45
N ASP A 287 -28.80 -22.24 7.03
CA ASP A 287 -29.55 -22.80 5.91
C ASP A 287 -29.41 -21.95 4.64
N THR A 288 -28.63 -20.87 4.70
CA THR A 288 -28.31 -20.01 3.54
C THR A 288 -26.87 -20.24 3.07
N ILE A 289 -26.67 -20.10 1.76
CA ILE A 289 -25.34 -20.21 1.16
C ILE A 289 -24.45 -19.05 1.60
N THR A 290 -23.16 -19.32 1.76
CA THR A 290 -22.15 -18.35 2.17
C THR A 290 -20.90 -18.49 1.29
N PRO A 291 -20.14 -17.40 1.02
CA PRO A 291 -18.82 -17.52 0.42
C PRO A 291 -17.92 -18.52 1.17
N LEU A 292 -17.12 -19.29 0.44
CA LEU A 292 -16.17 -20.26 1.03
C LEU A 292 -15.20 -19.62 2.03
N ALA A 293 -14.79 -18.37 1.78
CA ALA A 293 -13.93 -17.59 2.66
C ALA A 293 -14.56 -17.28 4.04
N ASN A 294 -15.87 -17.45 4.19
CA ASN A 294 -16.56 -17.22 5.47
C ASN A 294 -16.48 -18.44 6.40
N LEU A 295 -16.10 -19.61 5.90
CA LEU A 295 -15.91 -20.79 6.74
C LEU A 295 -14.73 -20.56 7.70
N LYS A 296 -14.91 -20.91 8.97
CA LYS A 296 -13.83 -20.78 9.97
C LYS A 296 -12.80 -21.88 9.75
N GLN A 297 -11.58 -21.47 9.39
CA GLN A 297 -10.44 -22.37 9.25
C GLN A 297 -10.18 -23.09 10.57
N TYR A 298 -9.73 -24.33 10.47
CA TYR A 298 -9.52 -25.28 11.56
C TYR A 298 -10.79 -25.72 12.31
N GLY A 299 -11.98 -25.32 11.85
CA GLY A 299 -13.25 -25.95 12.23
C GLY A 299 -13.49 -27.26 11.48
N GLU A 300 -14.53 -28.00 11.85
CA GLU A 300 -14.94 -29.23 11.17
C GLU A 300 -15.94 -28.91 10.05
N VAL A 301 -15.78 -29.59 8.92
CA VAL A 301 -16.66 -29.48 7.77
C VAL A 301 -17.02 -30.87 7.23
N THR A 302 -18.19 -30.97 6.62
CA THR A 302 -18.63 -32.12 5.84
C THR A 302 -18.71 -31.75 4.37
N LEU A 303 -18.16 -32.61 3.51
CA LEU A 303 -18.20 -32.51 2.05
C LEU A 303 -19.07 -33.64 1.51
N LEU A 304 -19.89 -33.35 0.50
CA LEU A 304 -20.56 -34.37 -0.31
C LEU A 304 -20.14 -34.22 -1.77
N THR A 305 -19.70 -35.32 -2.38
CA THR A 305 -19.25 -35.33 -3.78
C THR A 305 -20.39 -35.59 -4.75
N ASN A 306 -20.34 -34.94 -5.91
CA ASN A 306 -21.12 -35.29 -7.08
C ASN A 306 -20.66 -36.62 -7.68
N SER A 307 -21.40 -37.12 -8.67
CA SER A 307 -21.05 -38.35 -9.41
C SER A 307 -19.72 -38.27 -10.16
N ASP A 308 -19.22 -37.07 -10.47
CA ASP A 308 -17.91 -36.83 -11.10
C ASP A 308 -16.76 -36.73 -10.09
N SER A 309 -17.01 -37.03 -8.80
CA SER A 309 -16.07 -36.92 -7.67
C SER A 309 -15.68 -35.49 -7.27
N SER A 310 -16.21 -34.44 -7.93
CA SER A 310 -16.07 -33.06 -7.45
C SER A 310 -16.96 -32.82 -6.22
N VAL A 311 -16.53 -31.94 -5.32
CA VAL A 311 -17.34 -31.57 -4.14
C VAL A 311 -18.45 -30.62 -4.57
N GLY A 312 -19.70 -31.07 -4.47
CA GLY A 312 -20.89 -30.29 -4.79
C GLY A 312 -21.54 -29.59 -3.60
N PHE A 313 -21.20 -30.03 -2.38
CA PHE A 313 -21.77 -29.52 -1.14
C PHE A 313 -20.70 -29.44 -0.04
N VAL A 314 -20.68 -28.33 0.69
CA VAL A 314 -19.84 -28.12 1.87
C VAL A 314 -20.70 -27.54 2.99
N GLU A 315 -20.64 -28.14 4.17
CA GLU A 315 -21.29 -27.63 5.38
C GLU A 315 -20.26 -27.54 6.50
N GLN A 316 -20.16 -26.38 7.15
CA GLN A 316 -19.41 -26.26 8.39
C GLN A 316 -20.23 -26.80 9.55
N THR A 317 -19.76 -27.91 10.13
CA THR A 317 -20.44 -28.62 11.22
C THR A 317 -19.93 -28.21 12.59
N ASN A 318 -18.73 -27.62 12.67
CA ASN A 318 -18.18 -27.04 13.89
C ASN A 318 -17.27 -25.86 13.54
N GLU A 319 -17.46 -24.72 14.18
CA GLU A 319 -16.60 -23.54 13.99
C GLU A 319 -15.46 -23.44 15.02
N THR A 320 -15.44 -24.31 16.04
CA THR A 320 -14.42 -24.31 17.08
C THR A 320 -13.08 -24.78 16.49
N PRO A 321 -12.03 -23.93 16.47
CA PRO A 321 -10.74 -24.29 15.89
C PRO A 321 -10.09 -25.47 16.64
N LYS A 322 -9.74 -26.54 15.94
CA LYS A 322 -9.02 -27.72 16.48
C LYS A 322 -7.51 -27.49 16.48
N VAL A 323 -7.07 -26.43 17.13
CA VAL A 323 -5.66 -25.98 17.19
C VAL A 323 -5.29 -25.55 18.61
N LYS A 324 -4.00 -25.66 18.93
CA LYS A 324 -3.36 -25.10 20.13
C LYS A 324 -2.50 -23.92 19.71
N THR A 325 -2.49 -22.87 20.52
CA THR A 325 -1.60 -21.71 20.32
C THR A 325 -0.45 -21.79 21.31
N ILE A 326 0.77 -21.56 20.82
CA ILE A 326 1.99 -21.51 21.62
C ILE A 326 2.70 -20.21 21.33
N ASP A 327 3.02 -19.44 22.36
CA ASP A 327 3.84 -18.23 22.28
C ASP A 327 5.25 -18.53 22.82
N GLY A 328 6.28 -18.05 22.13
CA GLY A 328 7.67 -18.21 22.57
C GLY A 328 8.68 -17.52 21.67
N THR A 329 9.96 -17.80 21.85
CA THR A 329 11.05 -17.24 21.03
C THR A 329 11.63 -18.31 20.12
N LEU A 330 11.72 -18.05 18.83
CA LEU A 330 12.30 -18.99 17.86
C LEU A 330 13.81 -19.13 18.08
N ILE A 331 14.30 -20.35 18.34
CA ILE A 331 15.73 -20.62 18.58
C ILE A 331 16.42 -21.22 17.36
N SER A 332 15.75 -22.13 16.65
CA SER A 332 16.33 -22.71 15.43
C SER A 332 15.28 -23.26 14.48
N VAL A 333 15.66 -23.39 13.20
CA VAL A 333 14.87 -24.03 12.15
C VAL A 333 15.74 -25.09 11.47
N VAL A 334 15.35 -26.36 11.57
CA VAL A 334 16.06 -27.51 10.99
C VAL A 334 15.19 -28.15 9.90
N LYS A 335 15.32 -27.61 8.68
CA LYS A 335 14.45 -27.98 7.54
C LYS A 335 14.54 -29.46 7.15
N SER A 336 15.74 -30.05 7.21
CA SER A 336 15.96 -31.48 6.92
C SER A 336 15.20 -32.41 7.87
N LYS A 337 14.76 -31.90 9.03
CA LYS A 337 13.95 -32.64 10.02
C LYS A 337 12.52 -32.10 10.13
N LEU A 338 12.13 -31.12 9.31
CA LEU A 338 10.86 -30.40 9.37
C LEU A 338 10.55 -29.88 10.78
N ARG A 339 11.56 -29.31 11.46
CA ARG A 339 11.53 -29.01 12.89
C ARG A 339 11.89 -27.57 13.19
N LEU A 340 11.16 -26.93 14.10
CA LEU A 340 11.49 -25.66 14.74
C LEU A 340 11.72 -25.90 16.23
N THR A 341 12.73 -25.26 16.80
CA THR A 341 12.96 -25.25 18.26
C THR A 341 12.59 -23.87 18.80
N MET A 342 11.76 -23.82 19.85
CA MET A 342 11.33 -22.58 20.50
C MET A 342 11.66 -22.60 21.98
N SER A 343 12.04 -21.45 22.52
CA SER A 343 12.05 -21.23 23.97
C SER A 343 10.64 -20.82 24.42
N VAL A 344 9.98 -21.68 25.19
CA VAL A 344 8.66 -21.45 25.78
C VAL A 344 8.84 -21.42 27.30
N ASN A 345 8.56 -20.29 27.94
CA ASN A 345 8.78 -20.09 29.38
C ASN A 345 10.22 -20.43 29.84
N GLY A 346 11.22 -20.21 28.98
CA GLY A 346 12.63 -20.48 29.28
C GLY A 346 13.08 -21.93 29.03
N VAL A 347 12.21 -22.80 28.54
CA VAL A 347 12.52 -24.20 28.17
C VAL A 347 12.51 -24.35 26.65
N GLU A 348 13.52 -25.01 26.08
CA GLU A 348 13.55 -25.30 24.65
C GLU A 348 12.67 -26.51 24.32
N GLU A 349 11.73 -26.33 23.41
CA GLU A 349 10.80 -27.34 22.93
C GLU A 349 10.81 -27.44 21.40
N ASP A 350 10.64 -28.65 20.88
CA ASP A 350 10.65 -28.94 19.44
C ASP A 350 9.21 -29.06 18.90
N TYR A 351 8.96 -28.40 17.77
CA TYR A 351 7.70 -28.40 17.04
C TYR A 351 7.93 -28.78 15.58
N TYR A 352 7.03 -29.58 15.00
CA TYR A 352 7.22 -30.15 13.66
C TYR A 352 6.18 -29.64 12.67
N TYR A 353 6.56 -29.46 11.40
CA TYR A 353 5.63 -29.09 10.33
C TYR A 353 5.54 -30.18 9.25
N ASP A 354 4.51 -30.11 8.42
CA ASP A 354 4.27 -31.05 7.31
C ASP A 354 4.78 -30.44 6.00
N SER A 355 5.66 -31.13 5.29
CA SER A 355 6.18 -30.67 4.00
C SER A 355 5.15 -30.71 2.87
N LYS A 356 4.09 -31.52 2.99
CA LYS A 356 2.98 -31.56 2.02
C LYS A 356 1.99 -30.41 2.24
N ASN A 357 1.94 -29.87 3.46
CA ASN A 357 1.05 -28.79 3.87
C ASN A 357 1.85 -27.77 4.67
N MET A 358 2.63 -26.96 3.96
CA MET A 358 3.50 -25.96 4.57
C MET A 358 2.69 -24.99 5.44
N PRO A 359 3.20 -24.62 6.63
CA PRO A 359 2.50 -23.68 7.50
C PRO A 359 2.40 -22.32 6.83
N THR A 360 1.31 -21.60 7.09
CA THR A 360 1.23 -20.18 6.73
C THR A 360 2.14 -19.38 7.65
N ILE A 361 2.99 -18.52 7.08
CA ILE A 361 3.96 -17.75 7.86
C ILE A 361 3.77 -16.28 7.56
N THR A 362 3.58 -15.47 8.58
CA THR A 362 3.40 -14.02 8.44
C THR A 362 4.19 -13.27 9.49
N ASP A 363 4.52 -12.02 9.19
CA ASP A 363 5.05 -11.07 10.18
C ASP A 363 3.95 -10.25 10.86
N ALA A 364 4.32 -9.36 11.77
CA ALA A 364 3.35 -8.50 12.47
C ALA A 364 2.66 -7.47 11.55
N GLY A 365 3.21 -7.22 10.36
CA GLY A 365 2.60 -6.39 9.32
C GLY A 365 1.69 -7.18 8.37
N GLY A 366 1.51 -8.48 8.59
CA GLY A 366 0.73 -9.35 7.70
C GLY A 366 1.47 -9.75 6.42
N GLN A 367 2.76 -9.43 6.30
CA GLN A 367 3.57 -9.83 5.15
C GLN A 367 3.86 -11.34 5.22
N ALA A 368 3.61 -12.04 4.11
CA ALA A 368 3.91 -13.47 3.99
C ALA A 368 5.43 -13.71 4.01
N LEU A 369 5.87 -14.66 4.83
CA LEU A 369 7.25 -15.14 4.93
C LEU A 369 7.35 -16.59 4.46
N THR A 370 8.58 -17.07 4.30
CA THR A 370 8.88 -18.48 4.05
C THR A 370 9.62 -19.06 5.24
N ILE A 371 9.66 -20.40 5.32
CA ILE A 371 10.41 -21.10 6.37
C ILE A 371 11.91 -20.75 6.33
N ASP A 372 12.39 -20.31 5.17
CA ASP A 372 13.78 -19.88 4.94
C ASP A 372 14.09 -18.52 5.55
N ASN A 373 13.06 -17.68 5.73
CA ASN A 373 13.16 -16.28 6.11
C ASN A 373 12.60 -16.04 7.52
N LEU A 374 12.57 -17.07 8.38
CA LEU A 374 12.18 -16.90 9.77
C LEU A 374 13.34 -16.28 10.58
N PRO A 375 13.13 -15.13 11.27
CA PRO A 375 14.16 -14.52 12.10
C PRO A 375 14.38 -15.33 13.38
N VAL A 376 15.56 -15.93 13.52
CA VAL A 376 15.98 -16.58 14.76
C VAL A 376 16.11 -15.52 15.87
N ASN A 377 15.73 -15.90 17.09
CA ASN A 377 15.58 -15.09 18.29
C ASN A 377 14.40 -14.10 18.29
N ALA A 378 13.50 -14.18 17.31
CA ALA A 378 12.28 -13.37 17.31
C ALA A 378 11.17 -14.03 18.16
N PRO A 379 10.29 -13.23 18.80
CA PRO A 379 9.06 -13.73 19.38
C PRO A 379 8.13 -14.23 18.26
N VAL A 380 7.64 -15.46 18.39
CA VAL A 380 6.74 -16.09 17.43
C VAL A 380 5.55 -16.71 18.16
N LYS A 381 4.42 -16.75 17.47
CA LYS A 381 3.23 -17.48 17.87
C LYS A 381 2.99 -18.61 16.88
N LEU A 382 3.02 -19.85 17.36
CA LEU A 382 2.64 -21.02 16.57
C LEU A 382 1.16 -21.35 16.78
N MET A 383 0.52 -21.80 15.71
CA MET A 383 -0.67 -22.61 15.81
C MET A 383 -0.30 -24.05 15.41
N VAL A 384 -0.64 -25.00 16.27
CA VAL A 384 -0.38 -26.43 16.08
C VAL A 384 -1.72 -27.16 16.05
N ASP A 385 -1.94 -28.06 15.10
CA ASP A 385 -3.21 -28.81 15.08
C ASP A 385 -3.36 -29.69 16.33
N ALA A 386 -4.60 -29.82 16.79
CA ALA A 386 -4.98 -30.64 17.94
C ALA A 386 -5.64 -31.97 17.52
N VAL A 387 -5.56 -32.33 16.23
CA VAL A 387 -6.12 -33.58 15.69
C VAL A 387 -5.09 -34.69 15.73
N ARG A 388 -3.85 -34.41 15.30
CA ARG A 388 -2.74 -35.37 15.33
C ARG A 388 -2.15 -35.46 16.73
N ALA A 389 -1.77 -36.68 17.15
CA ALA A 389 -1.24 -36.94 18.49
C ALA A 389 0.00 -36.09 18.83
N GLU A 390 0.93 -35.93 17.89
CA GLU A 390 2.13 -35.09 18.07
C GLU A 390 1.86 -33.60 17.80
N GLY A 391 0.74 -33.28 17.13
CA GLY A 391 0.49 -31.97 16.52
C GLY A 391 1.52 -31.61 15.43
N LYS A 392 1.09 -30.91 14.39
CA LYS A 392 2.01 -30.23 13.47
C LYS A 392 1.64 -28.76 13.36
N ILE A 393 2.66 -27.95 13.11
CA ILE A 393 2.52 -26.50 12.92
C ILE A 393 1.69 -26.25 11.66
N VAL A 394 0.63 -25.47 11.82
CA VAL A 394 -0.26 -25.03 10.74
C VAL A 394 -0.08 -23.57 10.39
N SER A 395 0.36 -22.75 11.35
CA SER A 395 0.77 -21.37 11.09
C SER A 395 1.84 -20.87 12.06
N ILE A 396 2.56 -19.85 11.62
CA ILE A 396 3.63 -19.17 12.36
C ILE A 396 3.43 -17.67 12.17
N ALA A 397 3.14 -16.95 13.24
CA ALA A 397 3.14 -15.49 13.24
C ALA A 397 4.40 -14.97 13.94
N VAL A 398 5.24 -14.23 13.22
CA VAL A 398 6.38 -13.52 13.79
C VAL A 398 5.84 -12.23 14.40
N ASN A 399 5.95 -12.06 15.72
CA ASN A 399 5.38 -10.93 16.46
C ASN A 399 6.23 -9.64 16.34
N GLN A 400 6.88 -9.44 15.20
CA GLN A 400 7.60 -8.24 14.81
C GLN A 400 7.54 -8.08 13.28
N SER A 401 7.52 -6.85 12.76
CA SER A 401 7.61 -6.60 11.32
C SER A 401 9.03 -6.85 10.83
N VAL A 402 9.18 -7.50 9.67
CA VAL A 402 10.51 -7.76 9.08
C VAL A 402 10.73 -6.89 7.85
N THR A 403 11.56 -5.86 7.99
CA THR A 403 12.00 -5.05 6.85
C THR A 403 13.16 -5.74 6.14
N ASN A 404 12.97 -6.04 4.85
CA ASN A 404 14.07 -6.38 3.94
C ASN A 404 14.47 -5.10 3.22
N LYS A 405 15.74 -4.73 3.29
CA LYS A 405 16.25 -3.49 2.70
C LYS A 405 17.64 -3.72 2.16
N THR A 406 17.90 -3.31 0.93
CA THR A 406 19.26 -2.99 0.50
C THR A 406 19.42 -1.48 0.56
N GLY A 407 20.53 -1.03 1.14
CA GLY A 407 20.79 0.38 1.32
C GLY A 407 22.25 0.71 1.03
N THR A 408 22.49 2.00 0.78
CA THR A 408 23.83 2.58 0.81
C THR A 408 23.87 3.60 1.92
N GLY A 409 25.02 3.75 2.57
CA GLY A 409 25.15 4.70 3.64
C GLY A 409 26.54 4.79 4.20
N THR A 410 26.71 5.65 5.20
CA THR A 410 27.96 5.81 5.94
C THR A 410 27.80 5.24 7.34
N VAL A 411 28.77 4.46 7.82
CA VAL A 411 28.78 3.96 9.20
C VAL A 411 28.89 5.15 10.15
N VAL A 412 27.90 5.35 11.02
CA VAL A 412 27.90 6.41 12.03
C VAL A 412 28.39 5.89 13.37
N ALA A 413 28.05 4.65 13.70
CA ALA A 413 28.50 3.96 14.89
C ALA A 413 28.62 2.46 14.60
N TRP A 414 29.66 1.83 15.14
CA TRP A 414 29.87 0.40 15.01
C TRP A 414 30.46 -0.17 16.30
N ASN A 415 29.84 -1.24 16.81
CA ASN A 415 30.36 -2.03 17.92
C ASN A 415 30.44 -3.50 17.52
N ALA A 416 31.67 -4.00 17.31
CA ALA A 416 31.90 -5.37 16.87
C ALA A 416 31.47 -6.42 17.91
N ALA A 417 31.59 -6.13 19.21
CA ALA A 417 31.26 -7.07 20.29
C ALA A 417 29.73 -7.29 20.42
N THR A 418 28.96 -6.20 20.36
CA THR A 418 27.49 -6.27 20.43
C THR A 418 26.83 -6.40 19.06
N ARG A 419 27.60 -6.28 17.96
CA ARG A 419 27.14 -6.28 16.56
C ARG A 419 26.07 -5.22 16.30
N ALA A 420 26.15 -4.09 17.00
CA ALA A 420 25.29 -2.94 16.81
C ALA A 420 25.89 -2.01 15.76
N LEU A 421 25.15 -1.79 14.67
CA LEU A 421 25.53 -0.94 13.56
C LEU A 421 24.56 0.24 13.45
N GLN A 422 25.07 1.46 13.31
CA GLN A 422 24.29 2.62 12.92
C GLN A 422 24.77 3.12 11.57
N VAL A 423 23.86 3.29 10.62
CA VAL A 423 24.15 3.72 9.25
C VAL A 423 23.37 4.98 8.92
N LYS A 424 24.05 6.01 8.41
CA LYS A 424 23.41 7.17 7.80
C LYS A 424 23.09 6.84 6.35
N ASP A 425 21.82 6.63 6.05
CA ASP A 425 21.34 6.27 4.73
C ASP A 425 21.57 7.41 3.72
N THR A 426 22.13 7.08 2.55
CA THR A 426 22.53 8.08 1.55
C THR A 426 21.33 8.80 0.91
N ALA A 427 20.19 8.11 0.75
CA ALA A 427 19.02 8.65 0.07
C ALA A 427 18.19 9.55 0.98
N SER A 428 17.98 9.13 2.23
CA SER A 428 17.16 9.86 3.20
C SER A 428 17.95 10.83 4.08
N GLY A 429 19.26 10.63 4.23
CA GLY A 429 20.12 11.40 5.14
C GLY A 429 19.91 11.07 6.63
N ASN A 430 19.00 10.16 6.96
CA ASN A 430 18.69 9.75 8.33
C ASN A 430 19.64 8.65 8.83
N SER A 431 19.86 8.61 10.15
CA SER A 431 20.61 7.52 10.79
C SER A 431 19.68 6.41 11.27
N GLU A 432 19.95 5.19 10.83
CA GLU A 432 19.19 3.98 11.16
C GLU A 432 20.08 3.03 11.96
N SER A 433 19.49 2.33 12.93
CA SER A 433 20.22 1.36 13.77
C SER A 433 19.79 -0.06 13.43
N TYR A 434 20.78 -0.95 13.34
CA TYR A 434 20.64 -2.34 12.94
C TYR A 434 21.45 -3.25 13.86
N SER A 435 20.97 -4.48 14.03
CA SER A 435 21.78 -5.58 14.54
C SER A 435 22.38 -6.35 13.38
N VAL A 436 23.66 -6.72 13.45
CA VAL A 436 24.36 -7.49 12.40
C VAL A 436 24.33 -8.98 12.75
N ALA A 437 23.89 -9.80 11.79
CA ALA A 437 23.77 -11.24 11.97
C ALA A 437 25.14 -11.89 12.27
N ALA A 438 25.16 -12.98 13.04
CA ALA A 438 26.41 -13.63 13.46
C ALA A 438 27.20 -14.21 12.26
N ASN A 439 26.49 -14.59 11.21
CA ASN A 439 27.02 -15.09 9.94
C ASN A 439 27.02 -14.04 8.83
N ALA A 440 26.85 -12.75 9.15
CA ALA A 440 26.87 -11.69 8.16
C ALA A 440 28.25 -11.62 7.48
N THR A 441 28.25 -11.37 6.17
CA THR A 441 29.50 -11.18 5.42
C THR A 441 29.87 -9.69 5.38
N ILE A 442 31.13 -9.37 5.67
CA ILE A 442 31.69 -8.02 5.46
C ILE A 442 32.76 -8.13 4.39
N LYS A 443 32.69 -7.33 3.32
CA LYS A 443 33.63 -7.39 2.21
C LYS A 443 34.22 -6.03 1.85
N LEU A 444 35.49 -6.01 1.45
CA LEU A 444 36.17 -4.86 0.83
C LEU A 444 36.95 -5.39 -0.38
N ASN A 445 36.73 -4.81 -1.57
CA ASN A 445 37.36 -5.24 -2.82
C ASN A 445 37.23 -6.76 -3.11
N GLY A 446 36.10 -7.35 -2.69
CA GLY A 446 35.81 -8.78 -2.87
C GLY A 446 36.41 -9.72 -1.83
N ALA A 447 37.32 -9.25 -0.96
CA ALA A 447 37.86 -10.03 0.15
C ALA A 447 37.00 -9.91 1.41
N ASN A 448 36.90 -10.99 2.20
CA ASN A 448 36.17 -10.96 3.48
C ASN A 448 36.98 -10.20 4.55
N LEU A 449 36.32 -9.33 5.29
CA LEU A 449 36.83 -8.63 6.47
C LEU A 449 36.31 -9.28 7.75
N THR A 450 37.07 -9.13 8.84
CA THR A 450 36.55 -9.40 10.19
C THR A 450 35.69 -8.23 10.68
N PHE A 451 34.82 -8.48 11.67
CA PHE A 451 33.95 -7.45 12.24
C PHE A 451 34.73 -6.23 12.78
N ASP A 452 35.94 -6.41 13.30
CA ASP A 452 36.77 -5.33 13.85
C ASP A 452 37.39 -4.40 12.78
N GLN A 453 37.32 -4.79 11.51
CA GLN A 453 37.90 -4.02 10.39
C GLN A 453 36.93 -3.01 9.77
N LEU A 454 35.63 -3.11 10.07
CA LEU A 454 34.65 -2.09 9.71
C LEU A 454 34.84 -0.88 10.63
N LYS A 455 34.93 0.33 10.05
CA LYS A 455 35.19 1.56 10.81
C LYS A 455 34.01 2.52 10.72
N VAL A 456 33.87 3.34 11.76
CA VAL A 456 33.03 4.54 11.67
C VAL A 456 33.54 5.41 10.52
N GLY A 457 32.61 5.96 9.74
CA GLY A 457 32.84 6.77 8.55
C GLY A 457 33.03 6.01 7.24
N ASP A 458 33.17 4.68 7.27
CA ASP A 458 33.20 3.88 6.04
C ASP A 458 31.88 4.06 5.26
N ALA A 459 31.98 4.27 3.94
CA ALA A 459 30.83 4.15 3.06
C ALA A 459 30.62 2.67 2.73
N ILE A 460 29.38 2.23 2.87
CA ILE A 460 28.98 0.84 2.72
C ILE A 460 27.75 0.72 1.84
N THR A 461 27.61 -0.42 1.18
CA THR A 461 26.29 -0.98 0.89
C THR A 461 25.98 -2.05 1.92
N TYR A 462 24.72 -2.17 2.31
CA TYR A 462 24.28 -3.14 3.30
C TYR A 462 22.98 -3.80 2.86
N GLU A 463 22.82 -5.06 3.24
CA GLU A 463 21.63 -5.85 2.99
C GLU A 463 21.04 -6.28 4.34
N VAL A 464 19.86 -5.77 4.64
CA VAL A 464 19.01 -6.18 5.74
C VAL A 464 18.09 -7.28 5.23
N LYS A 465 18.18 -8.45 5.87
CA LYS A 465 17.24 -9.54 5.72
C LYS A 465 16.61 -9.81 7.08
N THR A 466 15.29 -9.93 7.10
CA THR A 466 14.51 -10.26 8.29
C THR A 466 14.78 -9.34 9.50
N GLY A 467 15.04 -8.05 9.24
CA GLY A 467 15.31 -7.04 10.29
C GLY A 467 16.74 -7.02 10.84
N THR A 468 17.65 -7.86 10.32
CA THR A 468 19.08 -7.85 10.68
C THR A 468 19.97 -7.72 9.45
N VAL A 469 21.15 -7.13 9.60
CA VAL A 469 22.09 -6.98 8.48
C VAL A 469 22.75 -8.33 8.19
N ALA A 470 22.51 -8.87 7.00
CA ALA A 470 23.04 -10.13 6.50
C ALA A 470 24.32 -9.94 5.66
N GLY A 471 24.56 -8.75 5.11
CA GLY A 471 25.76 -8.45 4.34
C GLY A 471 26.12 -6.97 4.36
N ILE A 472 27.43 -6.69 4.37
CA ILE A 472 28.01 -5.35 4.27
C ILE A 472 29.12 -5.41 3.22
N VAL A 473 29.10 -4.48 2.27
CA VAL A 473 30.22 -4.25 1.35
C VAL A 473 30.72 -2.85 1.60
N VAL A 474 31.95 -2.73 2.10
CA VAL A 474 32.64 -1.45 2.23
C VAL A 474 33.01 -0.98 0.83
N THR A 475 32.36 0.08 0.39
CA THR A 475 32.58 0.69 -0.93
C THR A 475 33.65 1.76 -0.88
N LYS A 476 33.84 2.39 0.28
CA LYS A 476 34.91 3.37 0.51
C LYS A 476 35.29 3.40 1.98
N THR A 477 36.57 3.25 2.28
CA THR A 477 37.10 3.43 3.63
C THR A 477 37.31 4.90 3.96
N GLU A 478 36.96 5.32 5.18
CA GLU A 478 37.32 6.66 5.66
C GLU A 478 38.84 6.79 5.83
N GLN A 479 39.41 7.88 5.29
CA GLN A 479 40.82 8.22 5.47
C GLN A 479 40.93 9.25 6.60
N PRO A 480 41.94 9.12 7.49
CA PRO A 480 42.11 10.05 8.61
C PRO A 480 42.39 11.48 8.13
N THR A 481 41.85 12.47 8.84
CA THR A 481 42.21 13.88 8.68
C THR A 481 43.56 14.17 9.34
N VAL A 482 44.31 15.10 8.77
CA VAL A 482 45.57 15.58 9.34
C VAL A 482 45.39 17.00 9.84
N SER A 483 45.67 17.25 11.12
CA SER A 483 45.60 18.58 11.73
C SER A 483 47.00 19.12 12.03
N GLY A 484 47.24 20.39 11.72
CA GLY A 484 48.52 21.05 11.98
C GLY A 484 48.46 22.56 11.80
N VAL A 485 49.61 23.23 11.89
CA VAL A 485 49.74 24.69 11.66
C VAL A 485 50.40 24.93 10.31
N LEU A 486 49.77 25.71 9.44
CA LEU A 486 50.25 26.01 8.11
C LEU A 486 51.59 26.76 8.14
N GLU A 487 52.57 26.25 7.41
CA GLU A 487 53.86 26.94 7.22
C GLU A 487 53.91 27.63 5.85
N ALA A 488 53.50 26.93 4.78
CA ALA A 488 53.49 27.46 3.41
C ALA A 488 52.60 26.65 2.46
N VAL A 489 52.15 27.29 1.39
CA VAL A 489 51.59 26.63 0.19
C VAL A 489 52.57 26.82 -0.96
N VAL A 490 53.10 25.72 -1.50
CA VAL A 490 54.07 25.73 -2.60
C VAL A 490 53.34 25.41 -3.91
N LYS A 491 52.88 26.45 -4.61
CA LYS A 491 52.08 26.34 -5.84
C LYS A 491 52.80 25.60 -6.98
N SER A 492 54.11 25.79 -7.12
CA SER A 492 54.92 25.13 -8.17
C SER A 492 54.91 23.60 -8.06
N ASN A 493 54.75 23.06 -6.85
CA ASN A 493 54.77 21.62 -6.58
C ASN A 493 53.40 21.08 -6.16
N ASN A 494 52.37 21.93 -6.14
CA ASN A 494 51.02 21.64 -5.65
C ASN A 494 51.02 20.98 -4.27
N THR A 495 51.81 21.52 -3.34
CA THR A 495 51.97 20.97 -1.98
C THR A 495 51.59 21.99 -0.90
N ILE A 496 50.98 21.49 0.17
CA ILE A 496 50.75 22.22 1.42
C ILE A 496 51.75 21.73 2.48
N GLN A 497 52.42 22.67 3.14
CA GLN A 497 53.39 22.42 4.21
C GLN A 497 52.80 22.89 5.54
N TYR A 498 52.90 22.04 6.57
CA TYR A 498 52.32 22.29 7.87
C TYR A 498 53.19 21.64 8.96
N THR A 499 53.06 22.11 10.19
CA THR A 499 53.75 21.55 11.35
C THR A 499 52.79 20.76 12.23
N VAL A 500 53.23 19.58 12.66
CA VAL A 500 52.56 18.74 13.67
C VAL A 500 53.56 18.47 14.77
N ASN A 501 53.25 18.84 16.02
CA ASN A 501 54.18 18.72 17.15
C ASN A 501 55.58 19.31 16.86
N ASN A 502 55.63 20.48 16.20
CA ASN A 502 56.84 21.18 15.74
C ASN A 502 57.67 20.50 14.64
N ASN A 503 57.22 19.38 14.06
CA ASN A 503 57.85 18.77 12.90
C ASN A 503 57.21 19.25 11.61
N LEU A 504 58.00 19.70 10.64
CA LEU A 504 57.54 20.13 9.33
C LEU A 504 57.18 18.92 8.45
N GLU A 505 55.94 18.87 8.00
CA GLU A 505 55.40 17.86 7.09
C GLU A 505 54.84 18.51 5.81
N ALA A 506 54.68 17.70 4.76
CA ALA A 506 54.10 18.15 3.50
C ALA A 506 53.15 17.11 2.90
N LYS A 507 52.07 17.58 2.26
CA LYS A 507 51.16 16.75 1.46
C LYS A 507 50.93 17.39 0.10
N ARG A 508 50.67 16.55 -0.91
CA ARG A 508 50.20 17.01 -2.23
C ARG A 508 48.72 17.36 -2.17
N LEU A 509 48.33 18.42 -2.86
CA LEU A 509 46.95 18.77 -3.14
C LEU A 509 46.41 17.85 -4.25
N ALA A 510 45.11 17.55 -4.19
CA ALA A 510 44.40 16.86 -5.25
C ALA A 510 44.26 17.75 -6.50
N ASP A 511 43.84 17.16 -7.62
CA ASP A 511 43.66 17.89 -8.88
C ASP A 511 42.46 18.86 -8.78
N THR A 512 41.49 18.50 -7.94
CA THR A 512 40.41 19.37 -7.45
C THR A 512 40.41 19.37 -5.92
N TYR A 513 40.35 20.55 -5.31
CA TYR A 513 40.28 20.71 -3.86
C TYR A 513 39.44 21.93 -3.47
N THR A 514 39.01 21.97 -2.22
CA THR A 514 38.26 23.09 -1.65
C THR A 514 38.98 23.63 -0.41
N VAL A 515 38.92 24.93 -0.20
CA VAL A 515 39.40 25.60 1.01
C VAL A 515 38.20 26.19 1.74
N LYS A 516 38.18 26.10 3.07
CA LYS A 516 37.13 26.66 3.93
C LYS A 516 37.74 27.48 5.06
N ILE A 517 37.21 28.68 5.23
CA ILE A 517 37.37 29.54 6.40
C ILE A 517 35.94 29.86 6.84
N GLU A 518 35.62 29.66 8.12
CA GLU A 518 34.27 29.89 8.62
C GLU A 518 33.83 31.34 8.37
N GLY A 519 32.61 31.52 7.85
CA GLY A 519 32.06 32.84 7.51
C GLY A 519 32.56 33.45 6.20
N TYR A 520 33.39 32.75 5.42
CA TYR A 520 33.88 33.22 4.11
C TYR A 520 33.49 32.25 3.00
N SER A 521 32.68 32.70 2.04
CA SER A 521 32.05 31.83 1.02
C SER A 521 32.87 31.64 -0.26
N ASP A 522 33.89 32.47 -0.49
CA ASP A 522 34.69 32.48 -1.73
C ASP A 522 36.19 32.23 -1.45
N VAL A 523 36.47 31.29 -0.54
CA VAL A 523 37.84 31.02 -0.10
C VAL A 523 38.62 30.27 -1.17
N THR A 524 39.81 30.77 -1.45
CA THR A 524 40.80 30.18 -2.34
C THR A 524 42.03 29.74 -1.55
N ILE A 525 42.93 29.01 -2.20
CA ILE A 525 44.23 28.63 -1.61
C ILE A 525 45.09 29.87 -1.26
N ASP A 526 44.81 31.01 -1.89
CA ASP A 526 45.56 32.25 -1.71
C ASP A 526 45.17 33.01 -0.43
N ASP A 527 44.03 32.64 0.17
CA ASP A 527 43.54 33.21 1.42
C ASP A 527 44.17 32.55 2.65
N LEU A 528 44.90 31.45 2.46
CA LEU A 528 45.62 30.75 3.52
C LEU A 528 46.88 31.54 3.91
N VAL A 529 47.07 31.76 5.21
CA VAL A 529 48.22 32.50 5.74
C VAL A 529 49.06 31.63 6.68
N LYS A 530 50.38 31.83 6.64
CA LYS A 530 51.30 31.16 7.58
C LYS A 530 50.81 31.38 9.02
N GLY A 531 50.73 30.28 9.79
CA GLY A 531 50.19 30.26 11.14
C GLY A 531 48.71 29.84 11.24
N ASP A 532 48.01 29.65 10.13
CA ASP A 532 46.65 29.09 10.14
C ASP A 532 46.63 27.67 10.73
N ALA A 533 45.75 27.40 11.69
CA ALA A 533 45.51 26.05 12.16
C ALA A 533 44.60 25.35 11.14
N VAL A 534 45.12 24.35 10.46
CA VAL A 534 44.47 23.68 9.34
C VAL A 534 44.12 22.22 9.66
N SER A 535 42.95 21.79 9.19
CA SER A 535 42.53 20.39 9.10
C SER A 535 42.46 19.99 7.63
N LEU A 536 43.20 18.94 7.26
CA LEU A 536 43.38 18.46 5.90
C LEU A 536 42.67 17.11 5.72
N SER A 537 41.69 17.03 4.84
CA SER A 537 41.05 15.76 4.47
C SER A 537 41.70 15.17 3.22
N LEU A 538 42.04 13.88 3.29
CA LEU A 538 42.73 13.16 2.24
C LEU A 538 41.75 12.37 1.36
N ASN A 539 42.03 12.31 0.06
CA ASN A 539 41.35 11.41 -0.86
C ASN A 539 41.98 10.01 -0.84
N GLU A 540 41.45 9.10 -1.65
CA GLU A 540 41.88 7.69 -1.72
C GLU A 540 43.35 7.51 -2.15
N SER A 541 43.94 8.50 -2.81
CA SER A 541 45.37 8.51 -3.19
C SER A 541 46.26 9.21 -2.16
N GLY A 542 45.73 9.59 -1.00
CA GLY A 542 46.47 10.31 0.04
C GLY A 542 46.78 11.78 -0.30
N LYS A 543 46.11 12.36 -1.31
CA LYS A 543 46.20 13.80 -1.65
C LYS A 543 45.12 14.60 -0.91
N VAL A 544 45.40 15.86 -0.56
CA VAL A 544 44.45 16.73 0.16
C VAL A 544 43.37 17.25 -0.80
N TYR A 545 42.10 17.01 -0.49
CA TYR A 545 40.97 17.53 -1.27
C TYR A 545 40.14 18.59 -0.52
N LEU A 546 40.26 18.68 0.82
CA LEU A 546 39.63 19.71 1.62
C LEU A 546 40.62 20.26 2.64
N ILE A 547 40.72 21.58 2.72
CA ILE A 547 41.51 22.32 3.70
C ILE A 547 40.54 23.18 4.51
N THR A 548 40.50 23.01 5.82
CA THR A 548 39.68 23.84 6.71
C THR A 548 40.56 24.60 7.68
N VAL A 549 40.48 25.92 7.70
CA VAL A 549 41.11 26.76 8.72
C VAL A 549 40.19 26.80 9.94
N THR A 550 40.76 26.56 11.13
CA THR A 550 40.00 26.29 12.36
C THR A 550 40.20 27.34 13.45
N ASN A 551 41.22 28.20 13.33
CA ASN A 551 41.56 29.21 14.34
C ASN A 551 41.11 30.64 13.99
N ARG A 552 40.45 30.85 12.85
CA ARG A 552 39.86 32.14 12.50
C ARG A 552 38.57 31.98 11.71
N SER A 553 37.66 32.92 11.95
CA SER A 553 36.43 33.11 11.20
C SER A 553 36.36 34.53 10.65
N VAL A 554 35.52 34.72 9.64
CA VAL A 554 35.22 36.00 9.02
C VAL A 554 33.82 36.42 9.43
N SER A 555 33.73 37.56 10.13
CA SER A 555 32.46 38.22 10.40
C SER A 555 32.12 39.17 9.26
N THR A 556 30.85 39.31 8.91
CA THR A 556 30.44 40.21 7.82
C THR A 556 29.67 41.40 8.36
N LEU A 557 30.13 42.59 8.02
CA LEU A 557 29.41 43.84 8.16
C LEU A 557 28.70 44.16 6.86
N TYR A 558 27.37 44.14 6.85
CA TYR A 558 26.57 44.45 5.68
C TYR A 558 26.27 45.95 5.58
N SER A 559 26.30 46.49 4.37
CA SER A 559 25.82 47.84 4.05
C SER A 559 26.44 48.97 4.88
N ALA A 560 27.72 48.82 5.27
CA ALA A 560 28.50 49.84 5.93
C ALA A 560 28.66 51.07 5.03
N THR A 561 28.58 52.25 5.63
CA THR A 561 28.75 53.53 4.92
C THR A 561 30.19 53.95 5.01
N VAL A 562 30.85 54.12 3.87
CA VAL A 562 32.20 54.67 3.80
C VAL A 562 32.20 56.10 4.35
N ILE A 563 33.06 56.36 5.33
CA ILE A 563 33.39 57.73 5.76
C ILE A 563 34.62 58.17 4.98
N GLN A 564 35.72 57.42 5.10
CA GLN A 564 36.98 57.74 4.44
C GLN A 564 37.89 56.52 4.34
N TYR A 565 38.70 56.46 3.28
CA TYR A 565 39.86 55.59 3.19
C TYR A 565 41.16 56.40 3.24
N VAL A 566 42.02 56.10 4.21
CA VAL A 566 43.33 56.76 4.40
C VAL A 566 44.40 55.92 3.70
N ALA A 567 44.68 56.23 2.43
CA ALA A 567 45.54 55.40 1.56
C ALA A 567 46.96 55.17 2.09
N LYS A 568 47.58 56.16 2.77
CA LYS A 568 48.92 56.02 3.37
C LYS A 568 48.93 55.04 4.55
N ALA A 569 47.86 55.03 5.35
CA ALA A 569 47.71 54.16 6.51
C ALA A 569 47.00 52.84 6.18
N LYS A 570 46.57 52.64 4.93
CA LYS A 570 45.75 51.50 4.49
C LYS A 570 44.56 51.23 5.41
N THR A 571 43.94 52.29 5.90
CA THR A 571 42.90 52.23 6.92
C THR A 571 41.58 52.71 6.34
N LEU A 572 40.55 51.87 6.42
CA LEU A 572 39.18 52.15 5.99
C LEU A 572 38.32 52.45 7.20
N ILE A 573 37.66 53.61 7.20
CA ILE A 573 36.76 54.06 8.26
C ILE A 573 35.34 54.03 7.71
N VAL A 574 34.45 53.35 8.41
CA VAL A 574 33.05 53.20 8.03
C VAL A 574 32.10 53.46 9.19
N ASN A 575 30.86 53.78 8.89
CA ASN A 575 29.75 53.77 9.83
C ASN A 575 28.83 52.57 9.53
N ASP A 576 28.61 51.71 10.51
CA ASP A 576 27.73 50.54 10.36
C ASP A 576 26.25 50.82 10.66
N GLY A 577 25.91 52.08 10.94
CA GLY A 577 24.59 52.54 11.33
C GLY A 577 24.43 52.71 12.85
N ALA A 578 25.28 52.05 13.65
CA ALA A 578 25.29 52.19 15.11
C ALA A 578 26.56 52.90 15.62
N ALA A 579 27.72 52.57 15.04
CA ALA A 579 29.02 53.10 15.45
C ALA A 579 29.98 53.26 14.27
N ILE A 580 31.01 54.09 14.48
CA ILE A 580 32.14 54.20 13.56
C ILE A 580 33.08 53.02 13.84
N LYS A 581 33.47 52.31 12.77
CA LYS A 581 34.41 51.19 12.80
C LYS A 581 35.58 51.45 11.87
N THR A 582 36.73 50.90 12.24
CA THR A 582 37.99 51.05 11.51
C THR A 582 38.49 49.67 11.11
N PHE A 583 38.87 49.50 9.86
CA PHE A 583 39.41 48.25 9.33
C PHE A 583 40.72 48.50 8.58
N PHE A 584 41.69 47.63 8.79
CA PHE A 584 42.97 47.65 8.07
C PHE A 584 42.87 46.83 6.78
N ILE A 585 43.27 47.44 5.67
CA ILE A 585 43.42 46.79 4.38
C ILE A 585 44.80 46.17 4.32
N THR A 586 44.82 44.85 4.11
CA THR A 586 46.04 44.03 4.00
C THR A 586 46.31 43.68 2.54
N PRO A 587 47.50 43.19 2.18
CA PRO A 587 47.78 42.73 0.82
C PRO A 587 46.86 41.58 0.35
N THR A 588 46.24 40.85 1.27
CA THR A 588 45.31 39.75 1.00
C THR A 588 43.85 40.19 1.02
N THR A 589 43.55 41.47 1.29
CA THR A 589 42.16 41.95 1.28
C THR A 589 41.62 41.90 -0.15
N ARG A 590 40.57 41.11 -0.38
CA ARG A 590 39.91 41.01 -1.67
C ARG A 590 38.93 42.17 -1.88
N PHE A 591 38.90 42.71 -3.09
CA PHE A 591 37.88 43.69 -3.49
C PHE A 591 37.03 43.11 -4.60
N ASP A 592 35.73 43.34 -4.55
CA ASP A 592 34.83 42.99 -5.64
C ASP A 592 33.68 43.99 -5.82
N LEU A 593 33.12 44.01 -7.02
CA LEU A 593 31.89 44.71 -7.36
C LEU A 593 30.92 43.68 -7.95
N ASN A 594 29.89 43.32 -7.18
CA ASN A 594 28.94 42.25 -7.52
C ASN A 594 29.64 40.94 -7.93
N GLY A 595 30.67 40.53 -7.20
CA GLY A 595 31.46 39.32 -7.48
C GLY A 595 32.56 39.48 -8.54
N THR A 596 32.62 40.61 -9.27
CA THR A 596 33.74 40.91 -10.17
C THR A 596 34.92 41.44 -9.36
N LEU A 597 36.03 40.71 -9.34
CA LEU A 597 37.25 41.10 -8.64
C LEU A 597 37.78 42.46 -9.12
N LEU A 598 38.17 43.30 -8.18
CA LEU A 598 38.79 44.60 -8.40
C LEU A 598 40.22 44.61 -7.85
N SER A 599 41.10 45.36 -8.50
CA SER A 599 42.34 45.79 -7.86
C SER A 599 42.04 46.81 -6.76
N LEU A 600 42.95 46.99 -5.80
CA LEU A 600 42.83 48.06 -4.81
C LEU A 600 42.68 49.44 -5.46
N ASP A 601 43.39 49.70 -6.57
CA ASP A 601 43.31 50.98 -7.29
C ASP A 601 41.92 51.21 -7.89
N SER A 602 41.30 50.18 -8.47
CA SER A 602 39.92 50.27 -8.98
C SER A 602 38.92 50.40 -7.84
N ALA A 603 39.13 49.69 -6.73
CA ALA A 603 38.28 49.74 -5.54
C ALA A 603 38.41 51.08 -4.79
N ALA A 604 39.57 51.74 -4.84
CA ALA A 604 39.86 53.00 -4.16
C ALA A 604 38.83 54.08 -4.48
N SER A 605 38.36 54.14 -5.72
CA SER A 605 37.31 55.09 -6.14
C SER A 605 35.98 54.91 -5.39
N PHE A 606 35.66 53.69 -4.95
CA PHE A 606 34.46 53.37 -4.18
C PHE A 606 34.68 53.54 -2.67
N ILE A 607 35.83 53.12 -2.16
CA ILE A 607 36.09 53.15 -0.71
C ILE A 607 36.67 54.48 -0.21
N SER A 608 37.04 55.41 -1.10
CA SER A 608 37.48 56.76 -0.72
C SER A 608 36.39 57.81 -0.82
N THR A 609 35.24 57.47 -1.41
CA THR A 609 34.11 58.38 -1.58
C THR A 609 33.16 58.25 -0.40
N GLU A 610 32.98 59.33 0.36
CA GLU A 610 32.06 59.37 1.49
C GLU A 610 30.63 59.02 1.05
N GLY A 611 29.90 58.26 1.89
CA GLY A 611 28.52 57.87 1.66
C GLY A 611 28.33 56.56 0.88
N LYS A 612 29.38 56.04 0.22
CA LYS A 612 29.31 54.76 -0.51
C LYS A 612 28.97 53.60 0.41
N LYS A 613 28.22 52.62 -0.10
CA LYS A 613 27.79 51.44 0.63
C LYS A 613 28.61 50.22 0.23
N ILE A 614 29.18 49.55 1.22
CA ILE A 614 30.02 48.36 1.05
C ILE A 614 29.65 47.29 2.07
N SER A 615 29.91 46.03 1.73
CA SER A 615 29.95 44.93 2.68
C SER A 615 31.40 44.58 2.99
N ILE A 616 31.74 44.39 4.26
CA ILE A 616 33.09 44.10 4.71
C ILE A 616 33.09 42.77 5.44
N GLY A 617 33.80 41.78 4.92
CA GLY A 617 34.20 40.62 5.71
C GLY A 617 35.47 40.95 6.48
N TYR A 618 35.51 40.71 7.78
CA TYR A 618 36.62 41.07 8.64
C TYR A 618 36.95 39.96 9.66
N SER A 619 38.21 39.94 10.10
CA SER A 619 38.68 39.09 11.20
C SER A 619 39.55 39.95 12.12
N GLY A 620 39.08 40.17 13.35
CA GLY A 620 39.59 41.25 14.21
C GLY A 620 39.41 42.61 13.53
N ASP A 621 40.47 43.42 13.48
CA ASP A 621 40.44 44.73 12.81
C ASP A 621 40.85 44.67 11.33
N ASN A 622 41.15 43.48 10.78
CA ASN A 622 41.60 43.34 9.40
C ASN A 622 40.44 43.03 8.46
N ALA A 623 40.35 43.76 7.35
CA ALA A 623 39.43 43.44 6.26
C ALA A 623 39.95 42.21 5.49
N VAL A 624 39.12 41.17 5.39
CA VAL A 624 39.35 39.98 4.56
C VAL A 624 38.81 40.22 3.15
N TYR A 625 37.60 40.77 3.02
CA TYR A 625 37.08 41.24 1.75
C TYR A 625 36.24 42.51 1.89
N ILE A 626 36.19 43.30 0.83
CA ILE A 626 35.35 44.49 0.70
C ILE A 626 34.59 44.39 -0.62
N SER A 627 33.27 44.24 -0.54
CA SER A 627 32.38 44.17 -1.70
C SER A 627 31.61 45.46 -1.86
N VAL A 628 31.68 46.08 -3.03
CA VAL A 628 30.94 47.28 -3.37
C VAL A 628 29.50 46.92 -3.70
N ILE A 629 28.54 47.54 -3.01
CA ILE A 629 27.12 47.23 -3.18
C ILE A 629 26.52 48.14 -4.26
N ALA A 630 26.36 47.62 -5.47
CA ALA A 630 25.64 48.33 -6.55
C ALA A 630 24.21 47.83 -6.76
N ARG A 631 23.84 46.72 -6.10
CA ARG A 631 22.49 46.16 -6.15
C ARG A 631 22.16 45.44 -4.85
N TYR A 632 20.87 45.36 -4.53
CA TYR A 632 20.35 44.46 -3.49
C TYR A 632 19.42 43.43 -4.13
N SER A 633 19.50 42.17 -3.73
CA SER A 633 18.54 41.13 -4.11
C SER A 633 17.91 40.56 -2.86
N GLY A 634 16.59 40.48 -2.81
CA GLY A 634 15.90 40.04 -1.59
C GLY A 634 14.39 39.99 -1.74
N LYS A 635 13.71 39.52 -0.68
CA LYS A 635 12.24 39.52 -0.62
C LYS A 635 11.74 40.86 -0.12
N VAL A 636 10.74 41.40 -0.79
CA VAL A 636 10.07 42.65 -0.40
C VAL A 636 9.31 42.43 0.91
N LEU A 637 9.67 43.19 1.94
CA LEU A 637 8.95 43.24 3.22
C LEU A 637 7.93 44.38 3.27
N GLU A 638 8.26 45.51 2.64
CA GLU A 638 7.43 46.72 2.65
C GLU A 638 7.70 47.57 1.40
N ILE A 639 6.66 48.21 0.87
CA ILE A 639 6.77 49.30 -0.11
C ILE A 639 5.96 50.48 0.40
N ASN A 640 6.65 51.57 0.73
CA ASN A 640 6.02 52.79 1.23
C ASN A 640 6.04 53.85 0.13
N GLN A 641 4.89 54.03 -0.53
CA GLN A 641 4.76 54.93 -1.68
C GLN A 641 4.82 56.40 -1.29
N SER A 642 4.37 56.75 -0.08
CA SER A 642 4.41 58.12 0.44
C SER A 642 5.82 58.54 0.83
N ALA A 643 6.55 57.67 1.53
CA ALA A 643 7.95 57.89 1.90
C ALA A 643 8.93 57.59 0.75
N LYS A 644 8.43 57.00 -0.34
CA LYS A 644 9.20 56.48 -1.49
C LYS A 644 10.36 55.58 -1.06
N THR A 645 10.05 54.56 -0.25
CA THR A 645 11.04 53.58 0.21
C THR A 645 10.57 52.15 -0.05
N ILE A 646 11.52 51.25 -0.27
CA ILE A 646 11.30 49.81 -0.37
C ILE A 646 12.19 49.08 0.64
N LYS A 647 11.61 48.18 1.43
CA LYS A 647 12.33 47.38 2.42
C LYS A 647 12.46 45.95 1.93
N LEU A 648 13.68 45.41 1.91
CA LEU A 648 13.98 44.03 1.56
C LEU A 648 14.52 43.24 2.75
N SER A 649 14.20 41.96 2.82
CA SER A 649 14.98 40.95 3.56
C SER A 649 16.08 40.44 2.64
N LEU A 650 17.34 40.53 3.10
CA LEU A 650 18.51 40.00 2.39
C LEU A 650 18.81 38.57 2.83
N ASP A 651 18.59 38.28 4.12
CA ASP A 651 18.63 36.94 4.72
C ASP A 651 17.65 36.85 5.91
N ALA A 652 17.70 35.75 6.67
CA ALA A 652 16.82 35.48 7.81
C ALA A 652 16.92 36.50 8.97
N SER A 653 18.04 37.23 9.05
CA SER A 653 18.37 38.13 10.16
C SER A 653 18.59 39.59 9.72
N SER A 654 18.78 39.84 8.41
CA SER A 654 19.12 41.17 7.89
C SER A 654 18.06 41.72 6.93
N SER A 655 17.82 43.03 7.03
CA SER A 655 16.94 43.78 6.13
C SER A 655 17.52 45.15 5.78
N VAL A 656 17.17 45.68 4.62
CA VAL A 656 17.60 47.00 4.16
C VAL A 656 16.40 47.80 3.67
N THR A 657 16.33 49.08 4.03
CA THR A 657 15.37 50.04 3.47
C THR A 657 16.09 50.96 2.50
N VAL A 658 15.63 51.00 1.25
CA VAL A 658 16.24 51.76 0.17
C VAL A 658 15.24 52.80 -0.33
N PRO A 659 15.58 54.10 -0.36
CA PRO A 659 14.74 55.12 -0.97
C PRO A 659 14.75 55.03 -2.49
N TYR A 660 13.74 55.59 -3.14
CA TYR A 660 13.64 55.73 -4.59
C TYR A 660 12.96 57.05 -4.95
N VAL A 661 13.16 57.54 -6.18
CA VAL A 661 12.45 58.75 -6.66
C VAL A 661 11.51 58.38 -7.81
N SER A 662 12.08 57.89 -8.91
CA SER A 662 11.37 57.41 -10.11
C SER A 662 12.10 56.20 -10.71
N PRO A 663 12.08 55.03 -10.04
CA PRO A 663 12.84 53.88 -10.50
C PRO A 663 12.19 53.26 -11.74
N ASN A 664 13.00 52.71 -12.64
CA ASN A 664 12.51 51.84 -13.70
C ASN A 664 12.03 50.51 -13.09
N VAL A 665 10.76 50.15 -13.25
CA VAL A 665 10.22 48.88 -12.72
C VAL A 665 10.04 47.89 -13.86
N GLU A 666 10.70 46.74 -13.74
CA GLU A 666 10.63 45.68 -14.73
C GLU A 666 9.97 44.44 -14.15
N ILE A 667 8.90 44.00 -14.80
CA ILE A 667 8.22 42.74 -14.54
C ILE A 667 8.05 42.05 -15.88
N TYR A 668 8.71 40.91 -16.07
CA TYR A 668 8.70 40.21 -17.36
C TYR A 668 7.27 40.06 -17.90
N GLY A 669 7.13 40.39 -19.18
CA GLY A 669 5.90 40.32 -19.93
C GLY A 669 4.91 41.46 -19.72
N GLN A 670 5.26 42.48 -18.94
CA GLN A 670 4.42 43.65 -18.70
C GLN A 670 5.13 44.96 -19.07
N THR A 671 4.38 45.95 -19.53
CA THR A 671 4.89 47.28 -19.89
C THR A 671 4.41 48.35 -18.90
N MET A 672 5.16 49.46 -18.81
CA MET A 672 4.82 50.68 -18.03
C MET A 672 4.50 50.42 -16.53
N LYS A 673 5.38 49.71 -15.84
CA LYS A 673 5.18 49.35 -14.42
C LYS A 673 5.67 50.43 -13.47
N THR A 674 5.06 50.48 -12.29
CA THR A 674 5.39 51.41 -11.20
C THR A 674 5.73 50.64 -9.93
N PRO A 675 6.30 51.28 -8.89
CA PRO A 675 6.52 50.63 -7.60
C PRO A 675 5.25 50.03 -6.96
N ALA A 676 4.06 50.50 -7.33
CA ALA A 676 2.79 49.95 -6.85
C ALA A 676 2.46 48.56 -7.42
N ASP A 677 3.09 48.15 -8.52
CA ASP A 677 2.91 46.83 -9.14
C ASP A 677 3.75 45.72 -8.46
N VAL A 678 4.70 46.11 -7.62
CA VAL A 678 5.55 45.19 -6.84
C VAL A 678 4.83 44.85 -5.53
N LYS A 679 4.81 43.57 -5.14
CA LYS A 679 4.06 43.09 -3.99
C LYS A 679 4.96 42.67 -2.84
N ILE A 680 4.45 42.78 -1.61
CA ILE A 680 5.10 42.18 -0.43
C ILE A 680 5.23 40.67 -0.67
N GLY A 681 6.43 40.14 -0.41
CA GLY A 681 6.80 38.75 -0.66
C GLY A 681 7.44 38.50 -2.03
N ASP A 682 7.32 39.42 -3.00
CA ASP A 682 8.05 39.31 -4.27
C ASP A 682 9.55 39.29 -4.02
N THR A 683 10.29 38.53 -4.82
CA THR A 683 11.75 38.61 -4.85
C THR A 683 12.16 39.61 -5.91
N VAL A 684 12.98 40.58 -5.55
CA VAL A 684 13.39 41.66 -6.46
C VAL A 684 14.90 41.89 -6.39
N THR A 685 15.45 42.40 -7.50
CA THR A 685 16.78 43.01 -7.55
C THR A 685 16.63 44.53 -7.69
N LEU A 686 17.09 45.29 -6.71
CA LEU A 686 17.20 46.74 -6.78
C LEU A 686 18.55 47.12 -7.37
N ILE A 687 18.57 47.93 -8.42
CA ILE A 687 19.80 48.55 -8.94
C ILE A 687 19.95 49.91 -8.26
N LEU A 688 21.12 50.17 -7.67
CA LEU A 688 21.42 51.43 -7.00
C LEU A 688 22.09 52.42 -7.97
N GLY A 689 21.92 53.71 -7.72
CA GLY A 689 22.61 54.75 -8.49
C GLY A 689 24.13 54.66 -8.38
N ASN A 690 24.84 54.65 -9.51
CA ASN A 690 26.30 54.48 -9.56
C ASN A 690 27.09 55.57 -8.81
N ALA A 691 26.56 56.80 -8.70
CA ALA A 691 27.26 57.94 -8.10
C ALA A 691 27.23 57.94 -6.57
N SER A 692 26.10 57.61 -5.94
CA SER A 692 25.88 57.76 -4.50
C SER A 692 25.42 56.47 -3.80
N GLN A 693 24.94 55.46 -4.52
CA GLN A 693 24.37 54.21 -3.98
C GLN A 693 23.26 54.42 -2.93
N ASP A 694 22.69 55.62 -2.89
CA ASP A 694 21.75 56.08 -1.86
C ASP A 694 20.31 55.73 -2.20
N GLN A 695 19.98 55.59 -3.48
CA GLN A 695 18.63 55.29 -3.95
C GLN A 695 18.58 54.22 -5.05
N ALA A 696 17.45 53.52 -5.13
CA ALA A 696 17.17 52.56 -6.19
C ALA A 696 16.77 53.30 -7.49
N THR A 697 17.48 53.00 -8.58
CA THR A 697 17.22 53.50 -9.94
C THR A 697 16.42 52.49 -10.78
N ALA A 698 16.43 51.21 -10.42
CA ALA A 698 15.56 50.20 -11.01
C ALA A 698 15.12 49.15 -9.98
N ILE A 699 13.92 48.59 -10.18
CA ILE A 699 13.34 47.47 -9.43
C ILE A 699 13.05 46.36 -10.42
N LEU A 700 13.85 45.30 -10.39
CA LEU A 700 13.74 44.17 -11.30
C LEU A 700 13.08 43.01 -10.56
N VAL A 701 11.80 42.73 -10.85
CA VAL A 701 11.09 41.62 -10.20
C VAL A 701 11.60 40.29 -10.75
N GLN A 702 11.94 39.37 -9.86
CA GLN A 702 12.38 38.03 -10.23
C GLN A 702 11.16 37.11 -10.35
N LYS A 703 11.04 36.43 -11.50
CA LYS A 703 9.95 35.49 -11.77
C LYS A 703 10.46 34.27 -12.50
N THR A 704 9.93 33.11 -12.17
CA THR A 704 10.08 31.92 -13.01
C THR A 704 8.77 31.69 -13.76
N LEU A 705 8.85 31.46 -15.07
CA LEU A 705 7.71 31.14 -15.92
C LEU A 705 8.00 29.89 -16.76
N GLN A 706 6.97 29.08 -16.98
CA GLN A 706 7.03 27.96 -17.90
C GLN A 706 6.65 28.41 -19.32
N LEU A 707 7.53 28.18 -20.30
CA LEU A 707 7.38 28.59 -21.71
C LEU A 707 7.53 27.38 -22.64
N GLU A 708 6.88 27.42 -23.81
CA GLU A 708 7.05 26.40 -24.87
C GLU A 708 8.20 26.79 -25.80
N ILE A 709 9.09 25.86 -26.11
CA ILE A 709 10.12 26.07 -27.12
C ILE A 709 9.48 25.98 -28.51
N VAL A 710 9.68 26.99 -29.36
CA VAL A 710 9.18 26.98 -30.74
C VAL A 710 10.28 26.83 -31.78
N SER A 711 11.51 27.26 -31.49
CA SER A 711 12.66 27.08 -32.37
C SER A 711 13.97 27.05 -31.60
N VAL A 712 14.95 26.33 -32.13
CA VAL A 712 16.32 26.27 -31.60
C VAL A 712 17.29 26.42 -32.76
N ASP A 713 18.16 27.42 -32.69
CA ASP A 713 19.28 27.59 -33.61
C ASP A 713 20.57 27.62 -32.79
N ALA A 714 21.16 26.44 -32.63
CA ALA A 714 22.37 26.27 -31.85
C ALA A 714 23.60 26.96 -32.48
N VAL A 715 23.60 27.17 -33.80
CA VAL A 715 24.71 27.80 -34.52
C VAL A 715 24.68 29.31 -34.32
N ALA A 716 23.50 29.93 -34.48
CA ALA A 716 23.32 31.36 -34.23
C ALA A 716 23.12 31.71 -32.74
N SER A 717 23.15 30.70 -31.85
CA SER A 717 22.86 30.84 -30.42
C SER A 717 21.50 31.50 -30.14
N LYS A 718 20.45 31.09 -30.87
CA LYS A 718 19.10 31.63 -30.69
C LYS A 718 18.12 30.58 -30.17
N LEU A 719 17.26 31.01 -29.25
CA LEU A 719 16.16 30.22 -28.71
C LEU A 719 14.84 30.97 -28.92
N GLY A 720 13.92 30.37 -29.66
CA GLY A 720 12.55 30.86 -29.80
C GLY A 720 11.65 30.24 -28.74
N VAL A 721 10.95 31.05 -27.96
CA VAL A 721 9.99 30.60 -26.95
C VAL A 721 8.63 31.25 -27.17
N ARG A 722 7.57 30.55 -26.77
CA ARG A 722 6.20 31.03 -26.77
C ARG A 722 5.68 31.17 -25.35
N ARG A 723 5.09 32.34 -25.10
CA ARG A 723 4.41 32.70 -23.85
C ARG A 723 2.96 32.21 -23.84
N SER A 724 2.35 32.23 -22.66
CA SER A 724 0.95 31.83 -22.46
C SER A 724 -0.06 32.75 -23.17
N ASP A 725 0.32 33.99 -23.48
CA ASP A 725 -0.48 34.94 -24.28
C ASP A 725 -0.30 34.74 -25.80
N GLY A 726 0.46 33.73 -26.22
CA GLY A 726 0.68 33.38 -27.62
C GLY A 726 1.83 34.12 -28.29
N ILE A 727 2.45 35.10 -27.62
CA ILE A 727 3.58 35.85 -28.17
C ILE A 727 4.80 34.93 -28.28
N VAL A 728 5.45 34.97 -29.44
CA VAL A 728 6.72 34.29 -29.70
C VAL A 728 7.86 35.30 -29.59
N GLU A 729 8.84 35.00 -28.75
CA GLU A 729 10.06 35.78 -28.57
C GLU A 729 11.26 34.96 -29.04
N VAL A 730 12.26 35.61 -29.63
CA VAL A 730 13.52 34.98 -30.02
C VAL A 730 14.66 35.64 -29.25
N TRP A 731 15.30 34.87 -28.39
CA TRP A 731 16.39 35.35 -27.54
C TRP A 731 17.75 34.94 -28.09
N SER A 732 18.74 35.82 -27.94
CA SER A 732 20.15 35.50 -28.19
C SER A 732 20.79 35.03 -26.89
N ILE A 733 21.20 33.78 -26.86
CA ILE A 733 21.82 33.15 -25.69
C ILE A 733 23.24 33.70 -25.52
N ASN A 734 23.56 34.10 -24.29
CA ASN A 734 24.86 34.66 -23.93
C ASN A 734 25.35 34.08 -22.59
N SER A 735 26.56 34.43 -22.17
CA SER A 735 27.23 33.86 -20.99
C SER A 735 26.54 34.13 -19.64
N SER A 736 25.63 35.10 -19.56
CA SER A 736 24.83 35.37 -18.36
C SER A 736 23.62 34.44 -18.21
N MET A 737 23.22 33.75 -19.29
CA MET A 737 22.12 32.81 -19.30
C MET A 737 22.63 31.39 -19.03
N LYS A 738 22.19 30.82 -17.91
CA LYS A 738 22.48 29.43 -17.58
C LYS A 738 21.49 28.52 -18.31
N LEU A 739 22.01 27.60 -19.12
CA LEU A 739 21.22 26.54 -19.73
C LEU A 739 21.33 25.28 -18.88
N GLN A 740 20.19 24.68 -18.52
CA GLN A 740 20.14 23.52 -17.66
C GLN A 740 19.25 22.41 -18.23
N ASP A 741 19.64 21.16 -17.96
CA ASP A 741 18.80 20.00 -18.16
C ASP A 741 17.69 19.91 -17.08
N GLU A 742 16.87 18.87 -17.15
CA GLU A 742 15.79 18.61 -16.20
C GLU A 742 16.26 18.40 -14.74
N ASN A 743 17.53 18.04 -14.54
CA ASN A 743 18.16 17.78 -13.25
C ASN A 743 18.89 19.02 -12.70
N GLY A 744 18.94 20.12 -13.45
CA GLY A 744 19.64 21.36 -13.06
C GLY A 744 21.13 21.37 -13.41
N THR A 745 21.61 20.37 -14.15
CA THR A 745 22.99 20.31 -14.64
C THR A 745 23.16 21.20 -15.86
N THR A 746 24.33 21.80 -16.06
CA THR A 746 24.64 22.59 -17.26
C THR A 746 24.38 21.79 -18.54
N ALA A 747 23.65 22.39 -19.48
CA ALA A 747 23.26 21.77 -20.75
C ALA A 747 23.69 22.63 -21.96
N ASN A 748 23.83 21.97 -23.12
CA ASN A 748 24.09 22.66 -24.39
C ASN A 748 22.77 23.12 -25.03
N LEU A 749 22.78 24.25 -25.74
CA LEU A 749 21.58 24.74 -26.44
C LEU A 749 21.00 23.71 -27.43
N SER A 750 21.84 22.87 -28.02
CA SER A 750 21.42 21.81 -28.95
C SER A 750 20.59 20.68 -28.31
N THR A 751 20.55 20.55 -26.98
CA THR A 751 19.73 19.53 -26.29
C THR A 751 18.28 19.98 -26.11
N PHE A 752 17.98 21.25 -26.37
CA PHE A 752 16.62 21.80 -26.32
C PHE A 752 15.90 21.48 -27.62
N THR A 753 14.60 21.17 -27.54
CA THR A 753 13.82 20.70 -28.70
C THR A 753 12.51 21.49 -28.82
N PRO A 754 12.14 21.97 -30.02
CA PRO A 754 10.82 22.57 -30.24
C PRO A 754 9.68 21.65 -29.81
N GLY A 755 8.66 22.21 -29.17
CA GLY A 755 7.53 21.50 -28.58
C GLY A 755 7.70 21.13 -27.10
N ASN A 756 8.94 21.11 -26.59
CA ASN A 756 9.18 20.89 -25.15
C ASN A 756 8.97 22.17 -24.33
N LEU A 757 8.87 22.01 -23.02
CA LEU A 757 8.70 23.09 -22.07
C LEU A 757 10.04 23.45 -21.41
N VAL A 758 10.17 24.71 -21.02
CA VAL A 758 11.28 25.22 -20.20
C VAL A 758 10.75 26.08 -19.07
N ASN A 759 11.36 25.96 -17.89
CA ASN A 759 11.20 26.92 -16.82
C ASN A 759 12.30 27.98 -16.95
N VAL A 760 11.89 29.23 -17.16
CA VAL A 760 12.80 30.35 -17.34
C VAL A 760 12.70 31.29 -16.14
N SER A 761 13.80 31.46 -15.42
CA SER A 761 13.93 32.44 -14.34
C SER A 761 14.42 33.76 -14.91
N PHE A 762 13.64 34.81 -14.72
CA PHE A 762 13.91 36.17 -15.13
C PHE A 762 14.34 37.04 -13.95
N GLN A 763 15.19 38.01 -14.25
CA GLN A 763 15.42 39.18 -13.41
C GLN A 763 14.97 40.42 -14.21
N GLY A 764 13.85 41.02 -13.83
CA GLY A 764 13.22 42.05 -14.65
C GLY A 764 12.79 41.44 -15.99
N ASN A 765 13.25 42.00 -17.10
CA ASN A 765 13.01 41.46 -18.44
C ASN A 765 14.09 40.49 -18.94
N THR A 766 15.16 40.26 -18.18
CA THR A 766 16.31 39.47 -18.63
C THR A 766 16.18 38.02 -18.15
N ALA A 767 16.22 37.05 -19.06
CA ALA A 767 16.31 35.64 -18.69
C ALA A 767 17.69 35.32 -18.10
N MET A 768 17.73 34.61 -16.97
CA MET A 768 18.95 34.27 -16.23
C MET A 768 19.21 32.77 -16.21
N ASN A 769 18.16 31.96 -16.08
CA ASN A 769 18.26 30.50 -16.07
C ASN A 769 17.17 29.91 -16.96
N ILE A 770 17.52 28.98 -17.83
CA ILE A 770 16.62 28.27 -18.75
C ILE A 770 16.79 26.78 -18.48
N LYS A 771 15.83 26.21 -17.76
CA LYS A 771 15.85 24.80 -17.34
C LYS A 771 14.86 23.99 -18.16
N SER A 772 15.32 22.90 -18.75
CA SER A 772 14.45 21.96 -19.48
C SER A 772 13.41 21.34 -18.55
N VAL A 773 12.18 21.18 -19.05
CA VAL A 773 11.09 20.50 -18.34
C VAL A 773 10.67 19.28 -19.13
N SER A 774 10.84 18.11 -18.51
CA SER A 774 10.32 16.87 -19.07
C SER A 774 8.86 16.65 -18.70
N ALA A 775 8.09 16.28 -19.72
CA ALA A 775 6.68 15.92 -19.60
C ALA A 775 6.52 14.45 -19.99
N THR A 776 5.80 13.68 -19.17
CA THR A 776 5.39 12.31 -19.51
C THR A 776 3.89 12.30 -19.81
N TYR A 777 3.53 11.70 -20.94
CA TYR A 777 2.13 11.54 -21.36
C TYR A 777 1.74 10.07 -21.29
N GLY A 778 0.52 9.79 -20.85
CA GLY A 778 0.00 8.43 -20.83
C GLY A 778 -1.41 8.32 -20.30
N LYS A 779 -1.93 7.09 -20.38
CA LYS A 779 -3.23 6.70 -19.84
C LYS A 779 -3.06 6.16 -18.42
N VAL A 780 -3.81 6.66 -17.46
CA VAL A 780 -3.76 6.18 -16.08
C VAL A 780 -4.28 4.74 -16.01
N SER A 781 -3.50 3.83 -15.45
CA SER A 781 -3.94 2.45 -15.15
C SER A 781 -4.33 2.28 -13.68
N SER A 782 -3.62 2.94 -12.75
CA SER A 782 -3.89 2.85 -11.33
C SER A 782 -3.48 4.14 -10.58
N VAL A 783 -4.12 4.39 -9.44
CA VAL A 783 -3.81 5.52 -8.55
C VAL A 783 -3.69 5.00 -7.12
N ASN A 784 -2.56 5.28 -6.46
CA ASN A 784 -2.35 5.00 -5.04
C ASN A 784 -2.24 6.31 -4.27
N VAL A 785 -3.37 6.73 -3.68
CA VAL A 785 -3.47 7.99 -2.93
C VAL A 785 -2.57 7.98 -1.69
N ALA A 786 -2.48 6.85 -0.99
CA ALA A 786 -1.67 6.73 0.24
C ALA A 786 -0.17 6.83 -0.03
N ALA A 787 0.30 6.24 -1.14
CA ALA A 787 1.70 6.32 -1.56
C ALA A 787 2.02 7.58 -2.39
N SER A 788 1.00 8.37 -2.76
CA SER A 788 1.14 9.49 -3.71
C SER A 788 1.80 9.08 -5.03
N THR A 789 1.37 7.96 -5.59
CA THR A 789 1.86 7.43 -6.87
C THR A 789 0.73 7.19 -7.88
N VAL A 790 1.05 7.32 -9.16
CA VAL A 790 0.14 7.01 -10.29
C VAL A 790 0.87 6.13 -11.29
N ASP A 791 0.24 5.04 -11.71
CA ASP A 791 0.74 4.22 -12.81
C ASP A 791 0.15 4.74 -14.12
N ILE A 792 1.01 5.00 -15.09
CA ILE A 792 0.63 5.44 -16.43
C ILE A 792 1.13 4.46 -17.48
N VAL A 793 0.31 4.22 -18.49
CA VAL A 793 0.62 3.43 -19.67
C VAL A 793 0.95 4.40 -20.80
N SER A 794 2.15 4.29 -21.37
CA SER A 794 2.55 5.06 -22.55
C SER A 794 1.79 4.61 -23.81
N SER A 795 1.90 5.40 -24.89
CA SER A 795 1.40 5.01 -26.22
C SER A 795 2.03 3.73 -26.79
N THR A 796 3.18 3.32 -26.25
CA THR A 796 3.86 2.06 -26.59
C THR A 796 3.43 0.88 -25.71
N GLY A 797 2.48 1.07 -24.80
CA GLY A 797 1.99 0.04 -23.88
C GLY A 797 2.86 -0.21 -22.64
N VAL A 798 3.89 0.60 -22.42
CA VAL A 798 4.79 0.47 -21.26
C VAL A 798 4.15 1.10 -20.03
N VAL A 799 4.03 0.34 -18.94
CA VAL A 799 3.57 0.86 -17.64
C VAL A 799 4.74 1.49 -16.90
N SER A 800 4.55 2.71 -16.39
CA SER A 800 5.51 3.40 -15.53
C SER A 800 4.83 3.99 -14.30
N THR A 801 5.38 3.71 -13.12
CA THR A 801 4.94 4.32 -11.86
C THR A 801 5.58 5.68 -11.69
N LYS A 802 4.77 6.71 -11.45
CA LYS A 802 5.23 8.09 -11.19
C LYS A 802 4.94 8.46 -9.74
N SER A 803 6.00 8.80 -9.00
CA SER A 803 5.87 9.41 -7.67
C SER A 803 5.58 10.90 -7.81
N LEU A 804 4.57 11.37 -7.08
CA LEU A 804 4.08 12.75 -7.15
C LEU A 804 4.61 13.63 -6.01
N GLY A 805 5.33 13.06 -5.04
CA GLY A 805 5.83 13.76 -3.86
C GLY A 805 4.71 14.15 -2.88
N THR A 806 5.03 15.03 -1.92
CA THR A 806 4.17 15.34 -0.77
C THR A 806 3.11 16.41 -1.04
N SER A 807 3.22 17.18 -2.12
CA SER A 807 2.27 18.25 -2.46
C SER A 807 2.22 18.49 -3.98
N PRO A 808 1.76 17.51 -4.77
CA PRO A 808 1.63 17.69 -6.21
C PRO A 808 0.53 18.71 -6.55
N LYS A 809 0.70 19.39 -7.69
CA LYS A 809 -0.36 20.23 -8.27
C LYS A 809 -1.22 19.38 -9.20
N ILE A 810 -2.51 19.31 -8.92
CA ILE A 810 -3.43 18.46 -9.68
C ILE A 810 -4.36 19.38 -10.46
N ILE A 811 -4.47 19.18 -11.77
CA ILE A 811 -5.30 20.01 -12.65
C ILE A 811 -6.30 19.09 -13.35
N ARG A 812 -7.59 19.40 -13.20
CA ARG A 812 -8.69 18.77 -13.94
C ARG A 812 -9.65 19.87 -14.37
N ASP A 813 -10.08 19.84 -15.64
CA ASP A 813 -11.01 20.81 -16.22
C ASP A 813 -10.55 22.28 -16.01
N ASN A 814 -9.25 22.52 -16.20
CA ASN A 814 -8.58 23.82 -15.96
C ASN A 814 -8.67 24.34 -14.51
N ALA A 815 -9.11 23.53 -13.55
CA ALA A 815 -9.17 23.87 -12.13
C ALA A 815 -8.14 23.08 -11.33
N VAL A 816 -7.50 23.76 -10.36
CA VAL A 816 -6.59 23.10 -9.40
C VAL A 816 -7.42 22.30 -8.41
N GLN A 817 -7.08 21.03 -8.25
CA GLN A 817 -7.76 20.08 -7.38
C GLN A 817 -6.94 19.86 -6.10
N SER A 818 -7.63 19.57 -4.99
CA SER A 818 -7.02 19.38 -3.68
C SER A 818 -6.59 17.94 -3.37
N SER A 819 -6.99 16.96 -4.20
CA SER A 819 -6.80 15.54 -3.92
C SER A 819 -6.53 14.71 -5.17
N LEU A 820 -5.67 13.69 -5.05
CA LEU A 820 -5.40 12.70 -6.11
C LEU A 820 -6.59 11.79 -6.41
N SER A 821 -7.58 11.72 -5.52
CA SER A 821 -8.79 10.94 -5.74
C SER A 821 -9.62 11.39 -6.95
N VAL A 822 -9.34 12.58 -7.49
CA VAL A 822 -10.00 13.08 -8.71
C VAL A 822 -9.42 12.47 -9.99
N ILE A 823 -8.28 11.79 -9.91
CA ILE A 823 -7.66 11.06 -11.04
C ILE A 823 -8.21 9.64 -11.02
N GLN A 824 -8.65 9.16 -12.17
CA GLN A 824 -9.29 7.86 -12.33
C GLN A 824 -8.56 7.02 -13.39
N PRO A 825 -8.66 5.68 -13.31
CA PRO A 825 -8.26 4.81 -14.42
C PRO A 825 -8.88 5.27 -15.74
N ASP A 826 -8.13 5.11 -16.83
CA ASP A 826 -8.42 5.60 -18.19
C ASP A 826 -8.35 7.12 -18.45
N ASP A 827 -8.11 7.95 -17.43
CA ASP A 827 -7.78 9.37 -17.66
C ASP A 827 -6.50 9.50 -18.51
N ARG A 828 -6.47 10.46 -19.43
CA ARG A 828 -5.25 10.86 -20.14
C ARG A 828 -4.60 11.98 -19.36
N VAL A 829 -3.33 11.83 -19.04
CA VAL A 829 -2.62 12.79 -18.19
C VAL A 829 -1.29 13.22 -18.80
N GLU A 830 -0.92 14.47 -18.54
CA GLU A 830 0.46 14.93 -18.60
C GLU A 830 1.02 15.08 -17.18
N ILE A 831 2.20 14.52 -16.94
CA ILE A 831 2.94 14.67 -15.69
C ILE A 831 4.26 15.40 -15.96
N ARG A 832 4.47 16.56 -15.33
CA ARG A 832 5.64 17.43 -15.50
C ARG A 832 6.01 18.15 -14.20
N LYS A 833 7.10 18.92 -14.17
CA LYS A 833 7.39 19.86 -13.08
C LYS A 833 6.86 21.26 -13.41
N ASP A 834 6.31 21.97 -12.43
CA ASP A 834 5.94 23.39 -12.55
C ASP A 834 7.13 24.33 -12.29
N GLU A 835 6.89 25.63 -12.30
CA GLU A 835 7.89 26.69 -12.10
C GLU A 835 8.56 26.67 -10.73
N ALA A 836 7.97 25.95 -9.76
CA ALA A 836 8.49 25.76 -8.41
C ALA A 836 9.10 24.35 -8.22
N ASP A 837 9.37 23.63 -9.33
CA ASP A 837 9.86 22.24 -9.36
C ASP A 837 8.90 21.22 -8.69
N ARG A 838 7.62 21.57 -8.49
CA ARG A 838 6.61 20.65 -7.96
C ARG A 838 6.07 19.78 -9.09
N VAL A 839 5.83 18.49 -8.80
CA VAL A 839 5.19 17.60 -9.77
C VAL A 839 3.75 18.07 -10.00
N THR A 840 3.41 18.28 -11.26
CA THR A 840 2.07 18.66 -11.74
C THR A 840 1.52 17.53 -12.58
N ILE A 841 0.29 17.13 -12.28
CA ILE A 841 -0.50 16.18 -13.08
C ILE A 841 -1.71 16.92 -13.64
N GLU A 842 -1.85 16.92 -14.96
CA GLU A 842 -2.92 17.58 -15.69
C GLU A 842 -3.74 16.54 -16.46
N VAL A 843 -5.03 16.42 -16.13
CA VAL A 843 -5.98 15.58 -16.86
C VAL A 843 -6.39 16.28 -18.14
N ILE A 844 -6.15 15.60 -19.26
CA ILE A 844 -6.49 16.07 -20.60
C ILE A 844 -7.91 15.60 -20.92
N PRO A 845 -8.88 16.52 -21.04
CA PRO A 845 -10.26 16.14 -21.29
C PRO A 845 -10.43 15.57 -22.71
N VAL A 846 -11.34 14.61 -22.84
CA VAL A 846 -11.71 14.04 -24.14
C VAL A 846 -12.62 15.00 -24.91
N SER A 847 -12.29 15.25 -26.18
CA SER A 847 -13.10 16.03 -27.11
C SER A 847 -13.62 15.14 -28.22
N ARG A 848 -14.91 14.79 -28.17
CA ARG A 848 -15.56 13.98 -29.22
C ARG A 848 -15.89 14.85 -30.43
N ARG A 849 -15.41 14.43 -31.60
CA ARG A 849 -15.49 15.20 -32.86
C ARG A 849 -15.63 14.26 -34.05
N THR A 850 -16.01 14.81 -35.20
CA THR A 850 -16.14 14.06 -36.46
C THR A 850 -15.20 14.65 -37.50
N VAL A 851 -14.49 13.81 -38.25
CA VAL A 851 -13.53 14.26 -39.28
C VAL A 851 -14.25 15.03 -40.39
N PHE A 852 -13.72 16.21 -40.72
CA PHE A 852 -14.09 16.96 -41.93
C PHE A 852 -13.03 16.80 -43.02
N GLN A 853 -11.78 17.12 -42.73
CA GLN A 853 -10.66 16.88 -43.66
C GLN A 853 -9.33 16.85 -42.91
N PHE A 854 -8.31 16.26 -43.52
CA PHE A 854 -6.93 16.36 -43.06
C PHE A 854 -6.09 17.06 -44.13
N GLU A 855 -5.33 18.09 -43.75
CA GLU A 855 -4.41 18.80 -44.64
C GLU A 855 -2.97 18.30 -44.42
N THR A 856 -2.46 17.54 -45.39
CA THR A 856 -1.15 16.87 -45.28
C THR A 856 0.03 17.84 -45.20
N ILE A 857 -0.03 18.96 -45.92
CA ILE A 857 1.08 19.94 -45.98
C ILE A 857 1.21 20.69 -44.65
N SER A 858 0.08 21.13 -44.09
CA SER A 858 0.04 21.90 -42.84
C SER A 858 0.00 21.00 -41.59
N GLN A 859 -0.17 19.68 -41.76
CA GLN A 859 -0.36 18.69 -40.69
C GLN A 859 -1.52 19.09 -39.75
N ARG A 860 -2.63 19.54 -40.34
CA ARG A 860 -3.82 20.03 -39.61
C ARG A 860 -5.01 19.11 -39.80
N LEU A 861 -5.62 18.71 -38.69
CA LEU A 861 -6.90 17.99 -38.68
C LEU A 861 -8.04 19.00 -38.52
N PHE A 862 -8.96 18.99 -39.48
CA PHE A 862 -10.22 19.73 -39.42
C PHE A 862 -11.34 18.80 -38.99
N VAL A 863 -12.11 19.24 -38.01
CA VAL A 863 -13.25 18.51 -37.46
C VAL A 863 -14.48 19.39 -37.39
N LYS A 864 -15.65 18.76 -37.50
CA LYS A 864 -16.95 19.43 -37.36
C LYS A 864 -17.10 19.91 -35.91
N GLU A 865 -17.48 21.18 -35.70
CA GLU A 865 -17.65 21.72 -34.35
C GLU A 865 -18.83 21.08 -33.59
N LYS A 866 -19.87 20.67 -34.32
CA LYS A 866 -21.08 20.05 -33.77
C LYS A 866 -21.49 18.85 -34.64
N GLU A 867 -21.97 17.80 -33.98
CA GLU A 867 -22.47 16.59 -34.65
C GLU A 867 -23.63 16.98 -35.58
N GLY A 868 -23.49 16.70 -36.89
CA GLY A 868 -24.54 16.94 -37.88
C GLY A 868 -24.61 18.32 -38.56
N THR A 869 -23.70 19.28 -38.31
CA THR A 869 -23.69 20.59 -39.01
C THR A 869 -22.54 20.70 -40.02
N SER A 870 -22.82 21.16 -41.23
CA SER A 870 -21.86 21.22 -42.35
C SER A 870 -20.98 22.47 -42.42
N ASN A 871 -21.23 23.51 -41.59
CA ASN A 871 -20.73 24.87 -41.89
C ASN A 871 -19.84 25.51 -40.80
N THR A 872 -19.49 24.82 -39.70
CA THR A 872 -18.43 25.31 -38.78
C THR A 872 -17.44 24.19 -38.44
N ASN A 873 -16.17 24.43 -38.78
CA ASN A 873 -15.08 23.47 -38.60
C ASN A 873 -14.02 24.05 -37.65
N ALA A 874 -13.64 23.29 -36.62
CA ALA A 874 -12.47 23.56 -35.82
C ALA A 874 -11.24 22.89 -36.45
N SER A 875 -10.05 23.47 -36.28
CA SER A 875 -8.81 22.86 -36.75
C SER A 875 -7.75 22.81 -35.67
N TYR A 876 -7.00 21.71 -35.65
CA TYR A 876 -5.95 21.44 -34.67
C TYR A 876 -4.66 21.03 -35.38
N ASN A 877 -3.53 21.47 -34.84
CA ASN A 877 -2.23 20.93 -35.24
C ASN A 877 -2.02 19.56 -34.59
N LEU A 878 -1.33 18.65 -35.27
CA LEU A 878 -0.89 17.39 -34.66
C LEU A 878 0.44 17.62 -33.93
N ASP A 879 0.62 16.96 -32.78
CA ASP A 879 1.94 16.82 -32.19
C ASP A 879 2.82 15.89 -33.06
N PRO A 880 4.13 16.16 -33.24
CA PRO A 880 5.01 15.27 -34.01
C PRO A 880 5.07 13.84 -33.49
N LYS A 881 4.72 13.59 -32.21
CA LYS A 881 4.70 12.27 -31.57
C LYS A 881 3.28 11.76 -31.31
N ILE A 882 2.30 12.22 -32.09
CA ILE A 882 0.90 11.85 -31.94
C ILE A 882 0.67 10.34 -31.96
N TYR A 883 -0.22 9.86 -31.08
CA TYR A 883 -0.67 8.48 -31.02
C TYR A 883 -2.08 8.34 -31.62
N ILE A 884 -2.22 7.63 -32.74
CA ILE A 884 -3.51 7.41 -33.42
C ILE A 884 -3.83 5.92 -33.36
N HIS A 885 -5.00 5.54 -32.85
CA HIS A 885 -5.36 4.13 -32.73
C HIS A 885 -6.86 3.85 -32.72
N GLN A 886 -7.22 2.60 -33.00
CA GLN A 886 -8.56 2.05 -32.80
C GLN A 886 -8.44 0.73 -32.03
N GLY A 887 -8.89 0.73 -30.76
CA GLY A 887 -8.58 -0.37 -29.85
C GLY A 887 -7.07 -0.56 -29.72
N THR A 888 -6.57 -1.76 -30.04
CA THR A 888 -5.14 -2.09 -30.05
C THR A 888 -4.44 -1.82 -31.39
N ASN A 889 -5.18 -1.45 -32.44
CA ASN A 889 -4.61 -1.22 -33.77
C ASN A 889 -4.05 0.19 -33.87
N LEU A 890 -2.76 0.31 -34.16
CA LEU A 890 -2.12 1.59 -34.46
C LEU A 890 -2.54 2.06 -35.86
N LEU A 891 -2.92 3.32 -35.96
CA LEU A 891 -3.35 3.97 -37.19
C LEU A 891 -2.39 5.12 -37.56
N THR A 892 -2.55 5.63 -38.76
CA THR A 892 -1.90 6.83 -39.28
C THR A 892 -2.94 7.88 -39.64
N VAL A 893 -2.49 9.09 -40.00
CA VAL A 893 -3.38 10.15 -40.48
C VAL A 893 -4.15 9.76 -41.76
N ASN A 894 -3.61 8.83 -42.56
CA ASN A 894 -4.25 8.35 -43.78
C ASN A 894 -5.45 7.44 -43.49
N ASP A 895 -5.57 6.91 -42.27
CA ASP A 895 -6.67 6.03 -41.87
C ASP A 895 -7.90 6.81 -41.34
N LEU A 896 -7.78 8.14 -41.26
CA LEU A 896 -8.84 9.06 -40.85
C LEU A 896 -9.60 9.56 -42.08
N HIS A 897 -10.84 9.11 -42.22
CA HIS A 897 -11.73 9.38 -43.35
C HIS A 897 -12.82 10.37 -42.95
N TYR A 898 -13.40 11.04 -43.95
CA TYR A 898 -14.55 11.91 -43.76
C TYR A 898 -15.67 11.18 -42.98
N ASP A 899 -16.25 11.87 -42.00
CA ASP A 899 -17.27 11.35 -41.09
C ASP A 899 -16.85 10.30 -40.05
N ASP A 900 -15.56 9.97 -39.94
CA ASP A 900 -15.08 9.16 -38.81
C ASP A 900 -15.31 9.89 -37.47
N ALA A 901 -15.87 9.17 -36.49
CA ALA A 901 -16.01 9.63 -35.12
C ALA A 901 -14.68 9.48 -34.37
N LEU A 902 -14.20 10.57 -33.75
CA LEU A 902 -12.93 10.63 -33.06
C LEU A 902 -13.09 11.10 -31.62
N SER A 903 -12.33 10.51 -30.72
CA SER A 903 -12.02 11.08 -29.41
C SER A 903 -10.63 11.73 -29.47
N LEU A 904 -10.59 13.06 -29.33
CA LEU A 904 -9.37 13.86 -29.41
C LEU A 904 -8.91 14.28 -28.02
N TYR A 905 -7.61 14.10 -27.73
CA TYR A 905 -6.97 14.65 -26.54
C TYR A 905 -6.06 15.79 -26.95
N VAL A 906 -6.54 17.01 -26.70
CA VAL A 906 -5.89 18.26 -27.11
C VAL A 906 -5.19 18.88 -25.91
N LEU A 907 -3.91 19.16 -26.05
CA LEU A 907 -3.13 19.85 -25.03
C LEU A 907 -2.35 20.99 -25.69
N ARG A 908 -2.43 22.19 -25.11
CA ARG A 908 -1.76 23.41 -25.63
C ARG A 908 -2.00 23.64 -27.14
N GLY A 909 -3.21 23.36 -27.62
CA GLY A 909 -3.61 23.58 -29.01
C GLY A 909 -3.09 22.54 -30.03
N LYS A 910 -2.45 21.46 -29.55
CA LYS A 910 -2.01 20.31 -30.37
C LYS A 910 -2.72 19.03 -29.92
N ILE A 911 -3.03 18.15 -30.86
CA ILE A 911 -3.55 16.81 -30.55
C ILE A 911 -2.37 15.88 -30.23
N PHE A 912 -2.45 15.18 -29.09
CA PHE A 912 -1.45 14.19 -28.68
C PHE A 912 -1.95 12.74 -28.83
N GLU A 913 -3.26 12.52 -28.77
CA GLU A 913 -3.88 11.21 -28.97
C GLU A 913 -5.19 11.35 -29.75
N ILE A 914 -5.40 10.45 -30.71
CA ILE A 914 -6.65 10.27 -31.47
C ILE A 914 -7.10 8.82 -31.29
N VAL A 915 -8.32 8.64 -30.80
CA VAL A 915 -9.00 7.34 -30.75
C VAL A 915 -10.13 7.35 -31.77
N LYS A 916 -10.09 6.43 -32.73
CA LYS A 916 -11.14 6.20 -33.73
C LYS A 916 -12.12 5.12 -33.29
#